data_AF-A0A951DDK0-F1
#
_entry.id   AF-A0A951DDK0-F1
#
_cell.length_a   1.000
_cell.length_b   1.000
_cell.length_c   1.000
_cell.angle_alpha   90.00
_cell.angle_beta   90.00
_cell.angle_gamma   90.00
#
_symmetry.space_group_name_H-M   'P 1'
#
loop_
_entity.id
_entity.type
_entity.pdbx_description
1 polymer ?
#
loop_
_entity_poly.entity_id
_entity_poly.type
_entity_poly.pdbx_seq_one_letter_code
_entity_poly.pdbx_strand_id
1 'polypeptide(L)'
;MGTALQARDLTADDFGGPQYEGCNENLVLTRPDVITSIHRAYLEAGADILETDTFGSTALVLAEYALDRKAHEITKRAAELARAAADAVATSSRPRFVAGSMGPTTKAISVTGGVTFDQLRKNFKDQARALIEGGVDILLLETQQDTRNVKAGLIGIHELFEEIGESVPVMVSGTIEPMGTMLAGQTVEAFEASLRHAGLFAIGLNCATGPEFMTDHLRSLSSAASTFVSCLPNAGLPDEEGQYRESPEKLAAALERFVLNGWINLVGGCCGTNDKHIRAISQMLEGKKPREVPPRRGSVLSGLELLEVADDNRPVIVGERTNEVGSKLFRDLITQEKFEEAAEIARRQVKNGAHIIDINLQNADRDELKDVDAFYDRVIRKVKVPIMIDTTNPAAVERALTYCQGKSVINSVNLEDGEEKFEIVCPLARKYGAALVVGCIDEDKQQAQAITRERKLQIAERSLALLTAKYGMAEEDVYFDPLVFPCGTGDANYVGSAVETIEGVRLIKQRFPKSKTVLGISNVSFGLPAAGREILNSVFLYHCTKAGLDLAIVNAEKIERFAAISEEDRKIAEDLLWNRRPDAIEAFTAHFRQAKPGKAKRLVELPLDERLSRYIIEGTKDGLIPDLEIKIREAKPLEIINGPLMAGMAEVGRLFNNNELIVAEVLQSAEAMKAAVAFLEPFMEKSESSSRGKIVLATVKGDVHDIGKNLVEIILSNNGYQVVNLGIKVPPDDLIRAYQEHKPDAIGLSGLLVKSAQQMVITAGDLKDAGVRVP
;
A
#
# COMPACT_ATOMS: atom_id res chain seq x y z
N MET A 1 10.56 12.21 -26.79
CA MET A 1 10.98 11.94 -28.19
C MET A 1 9.79 11.81 -29.15
N GLY A 2 8.83 10.90 -28.93
CA GLY A 2 7.75 10.58 -29.88
C GLY A 2 6.97 11.76 -30.49
N THR A 3 6.46 12.69 -29.67
CA THR A 3 5.72 13.87 -30.20
C THR A 3 6.61 14.82 -31.02
N ALA A 4 7.92 14.85 -30.74
CA ALA A 4 8.87 15.62 -31.54
C ALA A 4 9.15 14.96 -32.90
N LEU A 5 9.08 13.62 -33.00
CA LEU A 5 9.19 12.87 -34.25
C LEU A 5 7.93 13.03 -35.12
N GLN A 6 6.74 12.96 -34.50
CA GLN A 6 5.47 13.20 -35.19
C GLN A 6 5.41 14.57 -35.89
N ALA A 7 6.13 15.57 -35.35
CA ALA A 7 6.22 16.90 -35.94
C ALA A 7 7.22 17.04 -37.11
N ARG A 8 7.82 15.94 -37.61
CA ARG A 8 8.85 15.95 -38.67
C ARG A 8 8.37 15.47 -40.03
N ASP A 9 7.06 15.38 -40.25
CA ASP A 9 6.44 14.95 -41.52
C ASP A 9 7.06 13.66 -42.09
N LEU A 10 7.40 12.70 -41.21
CA LEU A 10 8.02 11.43 -41.59
C LEU A 10 7.02 10.53 -42.32
N THR A 11 7.53 9.82 -43.31
CA THR A 11 6.76 8.87 -44.14
C THR A 11 7.14 7.42 -43.80
N ALA A 12 6.33 6.45 -44.23
CA ALA A 12 6.65 5.03 -44.08
C ALA A 12 8.07 4.65 -44.58
N ASP A 13 8.57 5.28 -45.64
CA ASP A 13 9.91 5.04 -46.17
C ASP A 13 11.01 5.47 -45.18
N ASP A 14 10.78 6.54 -44.41
CA ASP A 14 11.69 6.99 -43.36
C ASP A 14 11.82 5.96 -42.24
N PHE A 15 10.74 5.24 -41.93
CA PHE A 15 10.75 4.12 -40.99
C PHE A 15 11.37 2.85 -41.57
N GLY A 16 11.75 2.83 -42.86
CA GLY A 16 12.30 1.65 -43.55
C GLY A 16 11.24 0.77 -44.23
N GLY A 17 10.01 1.26 -44.37
CA GLY A 17 8.90 0.63 -45.09
C GLY A 17 7.59 0.61 -44.29
N PRO A 18 6.44 0.36 -44.94
CA PRO A 18 5.11 0.38 -44.31
C PRO A 18 4.95 -0.54 -43.10
N GLN A 19 5.67 -1.66 -43.06
CA GLN A 19 5.64 -2.61 -41.95
C GLN A 19 6.33 -2.11 -40.67
N TYR A 20 7.13 -1.04 -40.76
CA TYR A 20 7.84 -0.43 -39.62
C TYR A 20 7.28 0.96 -39.25
N GLU A 21 6.27 1.43 -39.98
CA GLU A 21 5.65 2.72 -39.72
C GLU A 21 5.08 2.77 -38.29
N GLY A 22 5.47 3.80 -37.54
CA GLY A 22 5.15 3.94 -36.12
C GLY A 22 6.17 3.35 -35.14
N CYS A 23 7.13 2.55 -35.59
CA CYS A 23 8.26 2.10 -34.77
C CYS A 23 9.33 3.19 -34.70
N ASN A 24 9.17 4.13 -33.76
CA ASN A 24 10.11 5.24 -33.57
C ASN A 24 11.55 4.76 -33.37
N GLU A 25 11.74 3.67 -32.63
CA GLU A 25 13.06 3.10 -32.36
C GLU A 25 13.81 2.68 -33.63
N ASN A 26 13.11 2.32 -34.72
CA ASN A 26 13.79 1.97 -35.97
C ASN A 26 14.39 3.20 -36.69
N LEU A 27 13.89 4.40 -36.41
CA LEU A 27 14.44 5.67 -36.92
C LEU A 27 15.86 5.92 -36.45
N VAL A 28 16.29 5.30 -35.34
CA VAL A 28 17.67 5.29 -34.88
C VAL A 28 18.63 4.75 -35.95
N LEU A 29 18.19 3.77 -36.74
CA LEU A 29 18.98 3.18 -37.82
C LEU A 29 18.73 3.88 -39.16
N THR A 30 17.48 4.19 -39.48
CA THR A 30 17.10 4.70 -40.81
C THR A 30 17.24 6.21 -40.94
N ARG A 31 16.96 6.97 -39.87
CA ARG A 31 17.01 8.45 -39.80
C ARG A 31 17.76 8.97 -38.57
N PRO A 32 19.02 8.55 -38.33
CA PRO A 32 19.82 9.02 -37.19
C PRO A 32 20.04 10.54 -37.19
N ASP A 33 19.96 11.18 -38.36
CA ASP A 33 20.01 12.63 -38.52
C ASP A 33 18.84 13.33 -37.80
N VAL A 34 17.64 12.76 -37.88
CA VAL A 34 16.44 13.30 -37.23
C VAL A 34 16.57 13.18 -35.71
N ILE A 35 16.91 11.99 -35.21
CA ILE A 35 17.11 11.73 -33.77
C ILE A 35 18.14 12.70 -33.18
N THR A 36 19.30 12.82 -33.84
CA THR A 36 20.37 13.72 -33.41
C THR A 36 19.93 15.18 -33.40
N SER A 37 19.16 15.62 -34.41
CA SER A 37 18.66 16.99 -34.47
C SER A 37 17.70 17.32 -33.33
N ILE A 38 16.89 16.35 -32.88
CA ILE A 38 15.99 16.51 -31.75
C ILE A 38 16.82 16.65 -30.45
N HIS A 39 17.76 15.74 -30.19
CA HIS A 39 18.63 15.85 -29.02
C HIS A 39 19.34 17.19 -28.93
N ARG A 40 19.88 17.71 -30.04
CA ARG A 40 20.51 19.04 -30.08
C ARG A 40 19.53 20.16 -29.70
N ALA A 41 18.31 20.15 -30.23
CA ALA A 41 17.31 21.15 -29.90
C ALA A 41 16.98 21.17 -28.40
N TYR A 42 16.88 20.01 -27.76
CA TYR A 42 16.67 19.89 -26.31
C TYR A 42 17.87 20.40 -25.50
N LEU A 43 19.11 20.09 -25.91
CA LEU A 43 20.32 20.60 -25.27
C LEU A 43 20.45 22.13 -25.39
N GLU A 44 20.17 22.68 -26.57
CA GLU A 44 20.15 24.12 -26.85
C GLU A 44 19.03 24.86 -26.10
N ALA A 45 17.94 24.16 -25.77
CA ALA A 45 16.90 24.63 -24.88
C ALA A 45 17.34 24.65 -23.41
N GLY A 46 18.38 23.90 -23.05
CA GLY A 46 18.92 23.86 -21.69
C GLY A 46 18.67 22.55 -20.96
N ALA A 47 18.35 21.44 -21.61
CA ALA A 47 18.24 20.15 -20.95
C ALA A 47 19.59 19.67 -20.38
N ASP A 48 19.64 19.37 -19.08
CA ASP A 48 20.84 18.79 -18.45
C ASP A 48 20.95 17.27 -18.63
N ILE A 49 19.82 16.60 -18.85
CA ILE A 49 19.73 15.16 -19.06
C ILE A 49 18.91 14.93 -20.34
N LEU A 50 19.41 14.09 -21.24
CA LEU A 50 18.69 13.60 -22.41
C LEU A 50 18.23 12.16 -22.20
N GLU A 51 16.97 11.86 -22.55
CA GLU A 51 16.52 10.47 -22.71
C GLU A 51 16.96 9.93 -24.07
N THR A 52 17.41 8.68 -24.13
CA THR A 52 17.65 7.95 -25.39
C THR A 52 16.32 7.61 -26.10
N ASP A 53 16.35 7.45 -27.42
CA ASP A 53 15.18 6.98 -28.18
C ASP A 53 15.03 5.44 -28.10
N THR A 54 14.78 4.96 -26.88
CA THR A 54 14.78 3.51 -26.55
C THR A 54 13.57 3.07 -25.75
N PHE A 55 12.53 3.89 -25.67
CA PHE A 55 11.34 3.62 -24.86
C PHE A 55 10.78 2.20 -25.10
N GLY A 56 10.61 1.81 -26.37
CA GLY A 56 10.14 0.50 -26.80
C GLY A 56 11.22 -0.45 -27.31
N SER A 57 12.52 -0.21 -27.05
CA SER A 57 13.60 -0.96 -27.73
C SER A 57 13.89 -2.36 -27.17
N THR A 58 12.95 -2.97 -26.45
CA THR A 58 13.06 -4.35 -25.96
C THR A 58 12.70 -5.35 -27.07
N ALA A 59 13.26 -6.56 -27.01
CA ALA A 59 12.92 -7.62 -27.96
C ALA A 59 11.42 -7.97 -27.94
N LEU A 60 10.79 -7.89 -26.76
CA LEU A 60 9.35 -8.12 -26.59
C LEU A 60 8.49 -7.14 -27.42
N VAL A 61 8.83 -5.84 -27.40
CA VAL A 61 8.07 -4.80 -28.11
C VAL A 61 8.41 -4.82 -29.61
N LEU A 62 9.69 -4.90 -29.94
CA LEU A 62 10.16 -4.90 -31.33
C LEU A 62 9.73 -6.14 -32.11
N ALA A 63 9.34 -7.23 -31.44
CA ALA A 63 8.71 -8.39 -32.07
C ALA A 63 7.42 -8.04 -32.84
N GLU A 64 6.67 -7.02 -32.41
CA GLU A 64 5.46 -6.55 -33.11
C GLU A 64 5.78 -6.01 -34.51
N TYR A 65 7.02 -5.58 -34.73
CA TYR A 65 7.55 -5.11 -36.00
C TYR A 65 8.52 -6.11 -36.65
N ALA A 66 8.66 -7.33 -36.13
CA ALA A 66 9.67 -8.32 -36.57
C ALA A 66 11.13 -7.79 -36.51
N LEU A 67 11.42 -6.95 -35.50
CA LEU A 67 12.74 -6.36 -35.23
C LEU A 67 13.34 -6.86 -33.91
N ASP A 68 12.80 -7.92 -33.30
CA ASP A 68 13.24 -8.49 -32.02
C ASP A 68 14.74 -8.79 -31.97
N ARG A 69 15.29 -9.33 -33.07
CA ARG A 69 16.73 -9.66 -33.19
C ARG A 69 17.64 -8.43 -33.28
N LYS A 70 17.08 -7.26 -33.57
CA LYS A 70 17.81 -5.99 -33.64
C LYS A 70 17.70 -5.16 -32.36
N ALA A 71 17.00 -5.63 -31.33
CA ALA A 71 16.79 -4.89 -30.09
C ALA A 71 18.11 -4.36 -29.48
N HIS A 72 19.14 -5.19 -29.39
CA HIS A 72 20.45 -4.78 -28.87
C HIS A 72 21.11 -3.71 -29.74
N GLU A 73 21.12 -3.91 -31.06
CA GLU A 73 21.72 -2.98 -32.03
C GLU A 73 21.04 -1.60 -31.98
N ILE A 74 19.70 -1.59 -32.05
CA ILE A 74 18.89 -0.37 -31.99
C ILE A 74 19.12 0.36 -30.66
N THR A 75 19.04 -0.35 -29.54
CA THR A 75 19.20 0.22 -28.20
C THR A 75 20.58 0.86 -28.02
N LYS A 76 21.63 0.12 -28.37
CA LYS A 76 23.00 0.61 -28.28
C LYS A 76 23.21 1.83 -29.17
N ARG A 77 22.73 1.78 -30.41
CA ARG A 77 22.90 2.88 -31.37
C ARG A 77 22.19 4.15 -30.90
N ALA A 78 21.01 4.03 -30.30
CA ALA A 78 20.29 5.16 -29.75
C ALA A 78 21.05 5.84 -28.61
N ALA A 79 21.64 5.05 -27.71
CA ALA A 79 22.50 5.55 -26.64
C ALA A 79 23.74 6.27 -27.17
N GLU A 80 24.43 5.71 -28.18
CA GLU A 80 25.58 6.36 -28.82
C GLU A 80 25.21 7.72 -29.45
N LEU A 81 24.04 7.83 -30.10
CA LEU A 81 23.58 9.09 -30.70
C LEU A 81 23.33 10.17 -29.62
N ALA A 82 22.67 9.80 -28.53
CA ALA A 82 22.40 10.71 -27.41
C ALA A 82 23.71 11.13 -26.71
N ARG A 83 24.63 10.18 -26.47
CA ARG A 83 25.95 10.43 -25.88
C ARG A 83 26.78 11.38 -26.73
N ALA A 84 26.86 11.13 -28.04
CA ALA A 84 27.57 12.01 -28.96
C ALA A 84 26.97 13.43 -29.00
N ALA A 85 25.65 13.56 -28.93
CA ALA A 85 24.99 14.85 -28.86
C ALA A 85 25.30 15.60 -27.55
N ALA A 86 25.27 14.91 -26.41
CA ALA A 86 25.60 15.47 -25.11
C ALA A 86 27.08 15.91 -25.03
N ASP A 87 28.01 15.08 -25.50
CA ASP A 87 29.46 15.38 -25.50
C ASP A 87 29.81 16.59 -26.36
N ALA A 88 29.10 16.78 -27.47
CA ALA A 88 29.35 17.90 -28.38
C ALA A 88 29.11 19.28 -27.75
N VAL A 89 28.33 19.37 -26.67
CA VAL A 89 27.99 20.62 -25.99
C VAL A 89 28.35 20.63 -24.50
N ALA A 90 28.95 19.55 -24.00
CA ALA A 90 29.36 19.40 -22.62
C ALA A 90 30.47 20.40 -22.26
N THR A 91 30.39 20.96 -21.06
CA THR A 91 31.45 21.78 -20.48
C THR A 91 31.79 21.29 -19.08
N SER A 92 32.93 21.70 -18.53
CA SER A 92 33.32 21.35 -17.16
C SER A 92 32.31 21.82 -16.10
N SER A 93 31.62 22.93 -16.34
CA SER A 93 30.57 23.44 -15.47
C SER A 93 29.19 22.84 -15.74
N ARG A 94 28.99 22.21 -16.90
CA ARG A 94 27.71 21.65 -17.33
C ARG A 94 27.94 20.41 -18.21
N PRO A 95 28.22 19.25 -17.58
CA PRO A 95 28.74 18.07 -18.28
C PRO A 95 27.72 17.38 -19.22
N ARG A 96 26.42 17.59 -19.01
CA ARG A 96 25.30 16.92 -19.71
C ARG A 96 25.29 15.40 -19.53
N PHE A 97 24.11 14.87 -19.24
CA PHE A 97 23.93 13.45 -18.97
C PHE A 97 22.98 12.79 -19.97
N VAL A 98 23.11 11.48 -20.12
CA VAL A 98 22.23 10.64 -20.93
C VAL A 98 21.56 9.59 -20.03
N ALA A 99 20.23 9.61 -20.02
CA ALA A 99 19.40 8.60 -19.40
C ALA A 99 18.94 7.58 -20.45
N GLY A 100 19.28 6.33 -20.24
CA GLY A 100 18.77 5.20 -21.01
C GLY A 100 17.30 4.96 -20.70
N SER A 101 16.41 5.39 -21.60
CA SER A 101 14.95 5.22 -21.48
C SER A 101 14.57 3.74 -21.62
N MET A 102 13.82 3.22 -20.65
CA MET A 102 13.31 1.85 -20.59
C MET A 102 11.81 1.92 -20.28
N GLY A 103 10.97 1.81 -21.29
CA GLY A 103 9.51 1.87 -21.14
C GLY A 103 8.91 0.63 -20.46
N PRO A 104 7.58 0.59 -20.23
CA PRO A 104 6.91 -0.48 -19.49
C PRO A 104 6.73 -1.79 -20.29
N THR A 105 7.15 -1.82 -21.56
CA THR A 105 6.78 -2.82 -22.59
C THR A 105 5.31 -2.73 -23.03
N THR A 106 4.86 -3.60 -23.96
CA THR A 106 3.43 -3.71 -24.34
C THR A 106 2.62 -4.66 -23.44
N LYS A 107 3.23 -5.21 -22.38
CA LYS A 107 2.60 -6.19 -21.47
C LYS A 107 2.72 -5.74 -20.02
N ALA A 108 1.59 -5.49 -19.36
CA ALA A 108 1.51 -5.34 -17.91
C ALA A 108 1.15 -6.70 -17.29
N ILE A 109 2.10 -7.35 -16.61
CA ILE A 109 1.94 -8.76 -16.21
C ILE A 109 0.76 -9.01 -15.25
N SER A 110 0.41 -8.02 -14.43
CA SER A 110 -0.74 -8.06 -13.51
C SER A 110 -2.08 -7.83 -14.20
N VAL A 111 -2.08 -7.15 -15.34
CA VAL A 111 -3.30 -6.69 -16.02
C VAL A 111 -3.56 -7.49 -17.30
N THR A 112 -2.67 -7.38 -18.28
CA THR A 112 -2.84 -8.01 -19.59
C THR A 112 -2.31 -9.44 -19.63
N GLY A 113 -1.34 -9.77 -18.76
CA GLY A 113 -0.61 -11.03 -18.84
C GLY A 113 0.16 -11.17 -20.17
N GLY A 114 0.36 -12.40 -20.63
CA GLY A 114 1.03 -12.70 -21.91
C GLY A 114 2.55 -12.64 -21.87
N VAL A 115 3.13 -12.41 -20.68
CA VAL A 115 4.57 -12.45 -20.41
C VAL A 115 4.79 -12.97 -18.99
N THR A 116 5.92 -13.61 -18.74
CA THR A 116 6.33 -14.07 -17.40
C THR A 116 7.27 -13.07 -16.74
N PHE A 117 7.38 -13.13 -15.41
CA PHE A 117 8.30 -12.28 -14.65
C PHE A 117 9.75 -12.47 -15.13
N ASP A 118 10.16 -13.72 -15.36
CA ASP A 118 11.51 -14.04 -15.87
C ASP A 118 11.77 -13.50 -17.27
N GLN A 119 10.76 -13.53 -18.16
CA GLN A 119 10.88 -12.92 -19.49
C GLN A 119 11.05 -11.41 -19.38
N LEU A 120 10.28 -10.72 -18.54
CA LEU A 120 10.45 -9.28 -18.31
C LEU A 120 11.83 -8.97 -17.73
N ARG A 121 12.27 -9.73 -16.71
CA ARG A 121 13.60 -9.61 -16.11
C ARG A 121 14.69 -9.69 -17.17
N LYS A 122 14.63 -10.71 -18.04
CA LYS A 122 15.59 -10.89 -19.12
C LYS A 122 15.54 -9.76 -20.15
N ASN A 123 14.35 -9.34 -20.59
CA ASN A 123 14.22 -8.25 -21.57
C ASN A 123 14.83 -6.94 -21.06
N PHE A 124 14.55 -6.58 -19.81
CA PHE A 124 15.13 -5.37 -19.21
C PHE A 124 16.64 -5.51 -18.96
N LYS A 125 17.12 -6.69 -18.56
CA LYS A 125 18.56 -6.96 -18.44
C LYS A 125 19.29 -6.76 -19.78
N ASP A 126 18.74 -7.32 -20.86
CA ASP A 126 19.33 -7.23 -22.20
C ASP A 126 19.31 -5.79 -22.73
N GLN A 127 18.21 -5.05 -22.51
CA GLN A 127 18.12 -3.63 -22.87
C GLN A 127 19.10 -2.77 -22.06
N ALA A 128 19.17 -2.95 -20.74
CA ALA A 128 20.09 -2.23 -19.88
C ALA A 128 21.56 -2.45 -20.30
N ARG A 129 21.92 -3.68 -20.70
CA ARG A 129 23.26 -3.98 -21.23
C ARG A 129 23.57 -3.14 -22.46
N ALA A 130 22.68 -3.14 -23.45
CA ALA A 130 22.88 -2.39 -24.67
C ALA A 130 22.97 -0.87 -24.41
N LEU A 131 22.21 -0.35 -23.44
CA LEU A 131 22.29 1.05 -23.01
C LEU A 131 23.66 1.38 -22.38
N ILE A 132 24.14 0.54 -21.44
CA ILE A 132 25.45 0.74 -20.80
C ILE A 132 26.58 0.65 -21.83
N GLU A 133 26.54 -0.31 -22.74
CA GLU A 133 27.50 -0.42 -23.86
C GLU A 133 27.49 0.81 -24.78
N GLY A 134 26.35 1.50 -24.90
CA GLY A 134 26.20 2.74 -25.65
C GLY A 134 26.62 4.00 -24.89
N GLY A 135 26.99 3.87 -23.61
CA GLY A 135 27.56 4.96 -22.80
C GLY A 135 26.53 5.85 -22.10
N VAL A 136 25.39 5.31 -21.66
CA VAL A 136 24.45 6.06 -20.82
C VAL A 136 25.02 6.30 -19.41
N ASP A 137 24.64 7.42 -18.80
CA ASP A 137 25.03 7.77 -17.42
C ASP A 137 24.02 7.27 -16.39
N ILE A 138 22.77 7.03 -16.80
CA ILE A 138 21.63 6.69 -15.93
C ILE A 138 20.76 5.67 -16.66
N LEU A 139 20.20 4.68 -15.94
CA LEU A 139 19.10 3.86 -16.45
C LEU A 139 17.77 4.41 -15.92
N LEU A 140 16.79 4.62 -16.80
CA LEU A 140 15.49 5.20 -16.47
C LEU A 140 14.36 4.25 -16.86
N LEU A 141 13.78 3.57 -15.88
CA LEU A 141 12.52 2.84 -16.03
C LEU A 141 11.37 3.85 -15.99
N GLU A 142 10.88 4.30 -17.14
CA GLU A 142 9.86 5.36 -17.23
C GLU A 142 8.49 4.84 -17.65
N THR A 143 7.46 5.66 -17.39
CA THR A 143 6.05 5.38 -17.72
C THR A 143 5.59 4.02 -17.19
N GLN A 144 6.10 3.64 -16.01
CA GLN A 144 5.82 2.33 -15.45
C GLN A 144 4.38 2.25 -14.95
N GLN A 145 3.68 1.22 -15.39
CA GLN A 145 2.24 0.99 -15.16
C GLN A 145 1.94 -0.17 -14.21
N ASP A 146 2.94 -1.04 -13.99
CA ASP A 146 2.83 -2.26 -13.18
C ASP A 146 4.12 -2.47 -12.38
N THR A 147 4.01 -2.49 -11.06
CA THR A 147 5.16 -2.61 -10.17
C THR A 147 5.83 -3.98 -10.24
N ARG A 148 5.14 -5.04 -10.70
CA ARG A 148 5.80 -6.32 -10.99
C ARG A 148 6.74 -6.23 -12.18
N ASN A 149 6.38 -5.46 -13.22
CA ASN A 149 7.29 -5.18 -14.32
C ASN A 149 8.52 -4.42 -13.82
N VAL A 150 8.31 -3.40 -12.97
CA VAL A 150 9.41 -2.62 -12.38
C VAL A 150 10.34 -3.50 -11.58
N LYS A 151 9.81 -4.33 -10.67
CA LYS A 151 10.65 -5.26 -9.88
C LYS A 151 11.41 -6.24 -10.77
N ALA A 152 10.78 -6.79 -11.81
CA ALA A 152 11.48 -7.64 -12.78
C ALA A 152 12.63 -6.89 -13.47
N GLY A 153 12.38 -5.64 -13.89
CA GLY A 153 13.39 -4.78 -14.50
C GLY A 153 14.56 -4.45 -13.58
N LEU A 154 14.27 -4.03 -12.35
CA LEU A 154 15.28 -3.70 -11.34
C LEU A 154 16.15 -4.92 -10.99
N ILE A 155 15.54 -6.10 -10.86
CA ILE A 155 16.30 -7.34 -10.63
C ILE A 155 17.19 -7.65 -11.84
N GLY A 156 16.67 -7.51 -13.07
CA GLY A 156 17.46 -7.73 -14.28
C GLY A 156 18.65 -6.77 -14.41
N ILE A 157 18.45 -5.51 -14.02
CA ILE A 157 19.52 -4.49 -13.95
C ILE A 157 20.54 -4.85 -12.86
N HIS A 158 20.10 -5.30 -11.69
CA HIS A 158 21.02 -5.70 -10.62
C HIS A 158 21.87 -6.91 -11.02
N GLU A 159 21.24 -7.94 -11.62
CA GLU A 159 21.94 -9.11 -12.17
C GLU A 159 22.93 -8.74 -13.28
N LEU A 160 22.68 -7.65 -14.00
CA LEU A 160 23.65 -7.11 -14.97
C LEU A 160 24.83 -6.46 -14.26
N PHE A 161 24.58 -5.61 -13.26
CA PHE A 161 25.63 -4.93 -12.51
C PHE A 161 26.58 -5.93 -11.84
N GLU A 162 26.06 -7.01 -11.26
CA GLU A 162 26.88 -8.10 -10.71
C GLU A 162 27.75 -8.79 -11.78
N GLU A 163 27.21 -8.96 -13.00
CA GLU A 163 27.91 -9.63 -14.09
C GLU A 163 29.04 -8.78 -14.69
N ILE A 164 28.83 -7.48 -14.85
CA ILE A 164 29.81 -6.58 -15.49
C ILE A 164 30.75 -5.90 -14.48
N GLY A 165 30.43 -5.92 -13.18
CA GLY A 165 31.24 -5.28 -12.13
C GLY A 165 31.18 -3.75 -12.12
N GLU A 166 30.23 -3.17 -12.84
CA GLU A 166 29.99 -1.73 -12.96
C GLU A 166 28.51 -1.42 -12.70
N SER A 167 28.23 -0.21 -12.20
CA SER A 167 26.87 0.25 -11.95
C SER A 167 26.71 1.70 -12.34
N VAL A 168 25.51 2.04 -12.81
CA VAL A 168 25.08 3.41 -13.06
C VAL A 168 23.84 3.72 -12.20
N PRO A 169 23.59 4.99 -11.84
CA PRO A 169 22.35 5.40 -11.18
C PRO A 169 21.11 4.86 -11.88
N VAL A 170 20.14 4.37 -11.10
CA VAL A 170 18.85 3.89 -11.60
C VAL A 170 17.74 4.83 -11.14
N MET A 171 16.93 5.27 -12.08
CA MET A 171 15.72 6.06 -11.86
C MET A 171 14.49 5.24 -12.21
N VAL A 172 13.40 5.44 -11.47
CA VAL A 172 12.10 4.87 -11.80
C VAL A 172 11.05 5.97 -11.81
N SER A 173 10.27 6.04 -12.89
CA SER A 173 9.13 6.95 -13.00
C SER A 173 7.86 6.14 -13.25
N GLY A 174 6.92 6.25 -12.32
CA GLY A 174 5.59 5.66 -12.43
C GLY A 174 4.63 6.58 -13.19
N THR A 175 3.55 6.01 -13.72
CA THR A 175 2.46 6.78 -14.29
C THR A 175 1.17 6.57 -13.49
N ILE A 176 0.47 7.66 -13.19
CA ILE A 176 -0.78 7.65 -12.43
C ILE A 176 -1.90 8.07 -13.37
N GLU A 177 -2.88 7.18 -13.53
CA GLU A 177 -4.05 7.41 -14.36
C GLU A 177 -4.95 8.50 -13.75
N PRO A 178 -5.85 9.12 -14.53
CA PRO A 178 -6.84 10.09 -14.02
C PRO A 178 -7.71 9.58 -12.86
N MET A 179 -7.75 8.27 -12.64
CA MET A 179 -8.46 7.63 -11.51
C MET A 179 -7.65 7.63 -10.21
N GLY A 180 -6.40 8.12 -10.22
CA GLY A 180 -5.56 8.32 -9.03
C GLY A 180 -4.66 7.13 -8.65
N THR A 181 -4.55 6.10 -9.50
CA THR A 181 -3.67 4.94 -9.30
C THR A 181 -2.89 4.62 -10.57
N MET A 182 -1.85 3.80 -10.46
CA MET A 182 -1.24 3.15 -11.63
C MET A 182 -2.25 2.24 -12.34
N LEU A 183 -1.99 1.85 -13.59
CA LEU A 183 -2.84 0.92 -14.35
C LEU A 183 -3.06 -0.41 -13.62
N ALA A 184 -2.02 -0.93 -12.95
CA ALA A 184 -2.12 -2.15 -12.13
C ALA A 184 -2.81 -1.94 -10.77
N GLY A 185 -3.33 -0.73 -10.51
CA GLY A 185 -4.18 -0.39 -9.36
C GLY A 185 -3.44 0.13 -8.13
N GLN A 186 -2.11 0.24 -8.17
CA GLN A 186 -1.31 0.67 -7.02
C GLN A 186 -1.36 2.19 -6.80
N THR A 187 -1.48 2.65 -5.55
CA THR A 187 -1.35 4.08 -5.20
C THR A 187 0.11 4.53 -5.24
N VAL A 188 0.36 5.83 -5.32
CA VAL A 188 1.72 6.38 -5.39
C VAL A 188 2.55 6.07 -4.12
N GLU A 189 1.91 6.06 -2.96
CA GLU A 189 2.56 5.72 -1.69
C GLU A 189 2.91 4.23 -1.61
N ALA A 190 2.01 3.37 -2.10
CA ALA A 190 2.26 1.95 -2.18
C ALA A 190 3.38 1.64 -3.19
N PHE A 191 3.44 2.37 -4.30
CA PHE A 191 4.50 2.29 -5.29
C PHE A 191 5.87 2.65 -4.69
N GLU A 192 5.98 3.79 -3.99
CA GLU A 192 7.21 4.16 -3.27
C GLU A 192 7.61 3.06 -2.28
N ALA A 193 6.69 2.62 -1.42
CA ALA A 193 6.95 1.60 -0.40
C ALA A 193 7.45 0.28 -1.00
N SER A 194 6.97 -0.08 -2.19
CA SER A 194 7.36 -1.29 -2.91
C SER A 194 8.79 -1.26 -3.42
N LEU A 195 9.35 -0.06 -3.66
CA LEU A 195 10.65 0.14 -4.31
C LEU A 195 11.72 0.73 -3.37
N ARG A 196 11.38 1.03 -2.11
CA ARG A 196 12.34 1.55 -1.10
C ARG A 196 13.63 0.74 -0.94
N HIS A 197 13.57 -0.55 -1.24
CA HIS A 197 14.70 -1.48 -1.13
C HIS A 197 15.72 -1.34 -2.27
N ALA A 198 15.32 -0.76 -3.41
CA ALA A 198 16.07 -0.85 -4.65
C ALA A 198 17.25 0.14 -4.77
N GLY A 199 17.45 1.02 -3.78
CA GLY A 199 18.58 1.97 -3.78
C GLY A 199 18.55 2.97 -4.95
N LEU A 200 17.34 3.38 -5.37
CA LEU A 200 17.15 4.25 -6.53
C LEU A 200 17.80 5.63 -6.33
N PHE A 201 18.32 6.20 -7.42
CA PHE A 201 18.78 7.58 -7.45
C PHE A 201 17.59 8.54 -7.34
N ALA A 202 16.55 8.30 -8.15
CA ALA A 202 15.31 9.06 -8.10
C ALA A 202 14.09 8.17 -8.35
N ILE A 203 12.98 8.55 -7.71
CA ILE A 203 11.64 8.04 -8.00
C ILE A 203 10.76 9.20 -8.45
N GLY A 204 9.89 9.00 -9.43
CA GLY A 204 9.10 10.11 -9.96
C GLY A 204 7.81 9.73 -10.63
N LEU A 205 7.19 10.74 -11.22
CA LEU A 205 5.96 10.62 -11.99
C LEU A 205 6.13 11.23 -13.38
N ASN A 206 5.65 10.53 -14.40
CA ASN A 206 5.61 11.04 -15.76
C ASN A 206 4.38 10.55 -16.54
N CYS A 207 4.06 11.26 -17.62
CA CYS A 207 2.97 10.93 -18.56
C CYS A 207 1.58 10.91 -17.90
N ALA A 208 0.59 10.35 -18.63
CA ALA A 208 -0.85 10.24 -18.34
C ALA A 208 -1.60 11.57 -18.17
N THR A 209 -1.11 12.47 -17.32
CA THR A 209 -1.82 13.69 -16.92
C THR A 209 -0.95 14.94 -16.99
N GLY A 210 -1.59 16.10 -16.95
CA GLY A 210 -0.92 17.38 -16.76
C GLY A 210 -0.44 17.60 -15.33
N PRO A 211 0.32 18.68 -15.07
CA PRO A 211 0.88 18.97 -13.76
C PRO A 211 -0.22 19.16 -12.70
N GLU A 212 -1.36 19.77 -13.03
CA GLU A 212 -2.43 20.00 -12.05
C GLU A 212 -2.89 18.71 -11.37
N PHE A 213 -3.23 17.68 -12.15
CA PHE A 213 -3.62 16.37 -11.62
C PHE A 213 -2.49 15.67 -10.83
N MET A 214 -1.22 15.91 -11.21
CA MET A 214 -0.08 15.30 -10.52
C MET A 214 0.19 15.91 -9.15
N THR A 215 -0.27 17.14 -8.87
CA THR A 215 0.04 17.93 -7.66
C THR A 215 -0.01 17.08 -6.39
N ASP A 216 -1.13 16.37 -6.24
CA ASP A 216 -1.47 15.68 -5.02
C ASP A 216 -0.73 14.34 -4.86
N HIS A 217 -0.49 13.66 -5.98
CA HIS A 217 0.31 12.43 -6.02
C HIS A 217 1.80 12.73 -5.83
N LEU A 218 2.28 13.82 -6.41
CA LEU A 218 3.66 14.28 -6.28
C LEU A 218 3.96 14.73 -4.85
N ARG A 219 3.03 15.44 -4.19
CA ARG A 219 3.13 15.80 -2.78
C ARG A 219 3.24 14.58 -1.86
N SER A 220 2.41 13.56 -2.09
CA SER A 220 2.48 12.27 -1.38
C SER A 220 3.82 11.58 -1.60
N LEU A 221 4.24 11.44 -2.87
CA LEU A 221 5.53 10.82 -3.22
C LEU A 221 6.70 11.56 -2.58
N SER A 222 6.68 12.89 -2.66
CA SER A 222 7.70 13.77 -2.09
C SER A 222 7.82 13.66 -0.58
N SER A 223 6.72 13.41 0.11
CA SER A 223 6.73 13.23 1.57
C SER A 223 7.26 11.86 1.99
N ALA A 224 7.03 10.83 1.17
CA ALA A 224 7.42 9.45 1.46
C ALA A 224 8.86 9.10 1.03
N ALA A 225 9.29 9.60 -0.13
CA ALA A 225 10.50 9.17 -0.81
C ALA A 225 11.78 9.57 -0.07
N SER A 226 12.62 8.58 0.26
CA SER A 226 13.99 8.80 0.75
C SER A 226 15.02 8.93 -0.37
N THR A 227 14.59 9.25 -1.58
CA THR A 227 15.41 9.46 -2.79
C THR A 227 15.17 10.86 -3.36
N PHE A 228 15.85 11.22 -4.45
CA PHE A 228 15.44 12.36 -5.26
C PHE A 228 14.07 12.10 -5.90
N VAL A 229 13.35 13.18 -6.20
CA VAL A 229 12.03 13.11 -6.85
C VAL A 229 12.05 13.78 -8.22
N SER A 230 11.56 13.07 -9.25
CA SER A 230 11.38 13.62 -10.60
C SER A 230 9.91 13.82 -10.96
N CYS A 231 9.63 14.84 -11.80
CA CYS A 231 8.31 15.07 -12.36
C CYS A 231 8.41 15.53 -13.82
N LEU A 232 7.80 14.75 -14.73
CA LEU A 232 7.80 15.00 -16.18
C LEU A 232 6.36 14.90 -16.72
N PRO A 233 5.51 15.91 -16.46
CA PRO A 233 4.12 15.91 -16.90
C PRO A 233 3.98 16.05 -18.42
N ASN A 234 2.79 15.73 -18.94
CA ASN A 234 2.41 16.08 -20.30
C ASN A 234 2.16 17.60 -20.44
N ALA A 235 2.23 18.12 -21.67
CA ALA A 235 1.78 19.48 -22.02
C ALA A 235 0.24 19.54 -22.08
N GLY A 236 -0.41 19.25 -20.95
CA GLY A 236 -1.86 19.10 -20.84
C GLY A 236 -2.35 17.71 -21.29
N LEU A 237 -3.68 17.56 -21.37
CA LEU A 237 -4.30 16.40 -22.02
C LEU A 237 -4.39 16.66 -23.54
N PRO A 238 -4.26 15.63 -24.39
CA PRO A 238 -4.47 15.78 -25.82
C PRO A 238 -5.94 16.12 -26.12
N ASP A 239 -6.17 16.90 -27.18
CA ASP A 239 -7.51 17.14 -27.72
C ASP A 239 -8.03 15.94 -28.54
N GLU A 240 -9.22 16.06 -29.13
CA GLU A 240 -9.84 15.02 -29.95
C GLU A 240 -8.99 14.65 -31.18
N GLU A 241 -8.13 15.58 -31.63
CA GLU A 241 -7.18 15.39 -32.71
C GLU A 241 -5.80 14.88 -32.24
N GLY A 242 -5.64 14.60 -30.94
CA GLY A 242 -4.39 14.09 -30.35
C GLY A 242 -3.34 15.17 -30.10
N GLN A 243 -3.68 16.46 -30.23
CA GLN A 243 -2.75 17.58 -30.07
C GLN A 243 -2.71 18.09 -28.63
N TYR A 244 -1.50 18.38 -28.16
CA TYR A 244 -1.26 18.97 -26.85
C TYR A 244 -1.20 20.51 -26.98
N ARG A 245 -2.04 21.21 -26.21
CA ARG A 245 -2.23 22.68 -26.34
C ARG A 245 -1.72 23.50 -25.17
N GLU A 246 -1.16 22.89 -24.13
CA GLU A 246 -0.58 23.65 -23.02
C GLU A 246 0.63 24.44 -23.52
N SER A 247 0.75 25.70 -23.10
CA SER A 247 1.87 26.55 -23.54
C SER A 247 3.11 26.34 -22.66
N PRO A 248 4.33 26.65 -23.17
CA PRO A 248 5.56 26.63 -22.39
C PRO A 248 5.46 27.38 -21.05
N GLU A 249 4.87 28.57 -21.08
CA GLU A 249 4.76 29.45 -19.91
C GLU A 249 3.82 28.86 -18.84
N LYS A 250 2.69 28.29 -19.27
CA LYS A 250 1.74 27.67 -18.35
C LYS A 250 2.32 26.43 -17.70
N LEU A 251 2.99 25.57 -18.49
CA LEU A 251 3.64 24.37 -17.96
C LEU A 251 4.76 24.73 -16.97
N ALA A 252 5.61 25.70 -17.31
CA ALA A 252 6.67 26.16 -16.43
C ALA A 252 6.13 26.79 -15.13
N ALA A 253 5.06 27.59 -15.20
CA ALA A 253 4.41 28.16 -14.02
C ALA A 253 3.79 27.09 -13.12
N ALA A 254 3.18 26.06 -13.71
CA ALA A 254 2.62 24.95 -12.94
C ALA A 254 3.72 24.18 -12.19
N LEU A 255 4.85 23.89 -12.86
CA LEU A 255 6.00 23.22 -12.27
C LEU A 255 6.75 24.09 -11.25
N GLU A 256 6.78 25.41 -11.43
CA GLU A 256 7.36 26.35 -10.48
C GLU A 256 6.74 26.21 -9.10
N ARG A 257 5.42 25.98 -9.01
CA ARG A 257 4.73 25.72 -7.73
C ARG A 257 5.33 24.51 -7.01
N PHE A 258 5.65 23.44 -7.72
CA PHE A 258 6.24 22.23 -7.12
C PHE A 258 7.67 22.46 -6.65
N VAL A 259 8.45 23.25 -7.40
CA VAL A 259 9.80 23.65 -6.99
C VAL A 259 9.76 24.53 -5.75
N LEU A 260 8.89 25.54 -5.71
CA LEU A 260 8.77 26.48 -4.58
C LEU A 260 8.26 25.80 -3.31
N ASN A 261 7.41 24.78 -3.43
CA ASN A 261 7.01 23.94 -2.31
C ASN A 261 8.08 22.92 -1.90
N GLY A 262 9.21 22.85 -2.61
CA GLY A 262 10.31 21.94 -2.30
C GLY A 262 9.97 20.48 -2.54
N TRP A 263 9.13 20.17 -3.54
CA TRP A 263 8.68 18.78 -3.77
C TRP A 263 9.52 17.99 -4.75
N ILE A 264 10.31 18.66 -5.60
CA ILE A 264 11.02 18.01 -6.73
C ILE A 264 12.50 18.37 -6.81
N ASN A 265 13.26 17.45 -7.39
CA ASN A 265 14.69 17.56 -7.64
C ASN A 265 15.01 17.62 -9.14
N LEU A 266 14.25 16.88 -9.94
CA LEU A 266 14.42 16.77 -11.39
C LEU A 266 13.09 17.15 -12.07
N VAL A 267 13.18 18.00 -13.10
CA VAL A 267 12.00 18.52 -13.81
C VAL A 267 12.20 18.35 -15.30
N GLY A 268 11.17 17.91 -16.00
CA GLY A 268 11.18 17.75 -17.45
C GLY A 268 9.79 17.79 -18.03
N GLY A 269 9.63 17.13 -19.18
CA GLY A 269 8.38 17.08 -19.91
C GLY A 269 8.23 15.75 -20.65
N CYS A 270 7.00 15.25 -20.75
CA CYS A 270 6.67 14.03 -21.48
C CYS A 270 5.91 14.36 -22.78
N CYS A 271 4.77 13.74 -23.04
CA CYS A 271 4.03 13.93 -24.29
C CYS A 271 3.59 15.40 -24.48
N GLY A 272 3.75 15.88 -25.71
CA GLY A 272 3.39 17.25 -26.10
C GLY A 272 4.45 18.31 -25.80
N THR A 273 5.46 17.98 -24.99
CA THR A 273 6.56 18.90 -24.70
C THR A 273 7.58 18.95 -25.84
N ASN A 274 8.25 20.10 -25.99
CA ASN A 274 9.24 20.37 -27.02
C ASN A 274 10.36 21.28 -26.48
N ASP A 275 11.31 21.67 -27.33
CA ASP A 275 12.43 22.55 -27.01
C ASP A 275 11.98 23.89 -26.39
N LYS A 276 10.85 24.47 -26.83
CA LYS A 276 10.32 25.71 -26.24
C LYS A 276 9.87 25.51 -24.80
N HIS A 277 9.22 24.39 -24.49
CA HIS A 277 8.83 24.03 -23.13
C HIS A 277 10.05 23.84 -22.24
N ILE A 278 11.06 23.10 -22.71
CA ILE A 278 12.29 22.87 -21.95
C ILE A 278 13.06 24.17 -21.72
N ARG A 279 13.06 25.10 -22.68
CA ARG A 279 13.66 26.43 -22.49
C ARG A 279 12.97 27.21 -21.39
N ALA A 280 11.64 27.23 -21.38
CA ALA A 280 10.86 27.88 -20.32
C ALA A 280 11.11 27.25 -18.95
N ILE A 281 11.16 25.91 -18.87
CA ILE A 281 11.47 25.18 -17.63
C ILE A 281 12.90 25.48 -17.16
N SER A 282 13.91 25.42 -18.05
CA SER A 282 15.30 25.69 -17.70
C SER A 282 15.49 27.11 -17.17
N GLN A 283 14.85 28.11 -17.79
CA GLN A 283 14.88 29.50 -17.32
C GLN A 283 14.19 29.65 -15.98
N MET A 284 13.04 29.00 -15.81
CA MET A 284 12.29 29.00 -14.54
C MET A 284 13.14 28.45 -13.38
N LEU A 285 13.99 27.45 -13.62
CA LEU A 285 14.79 26.82 -12.56
C LEU A 285 15.98 27.66 -12.07
N GLU A 286 16.36 28.73 -12.77
CA GLU A 286 17.53 29.55 -12.41
C GLU A 286 17.40 30.13 -10.98
N GLY A 287 18.41 29.86 -10.15
CA GLY A 287 18.47 30.36 -8.77
C GLY A 287 17.56 29.63 -7.75
N LYS A 288 16.80 28.61 -8.18
CA LYS A 288 15.94 27.82 -7.28
C LYS A 288 16.70 26.68 -6.61
N LYS A 289 16.25 26.31 -5.42
CA LYS A 289 16.83 25.21 -4.64
C LYS A 289 16.06 23.91 -4.90
N PRO A 290 16.75 22.78 -5.06
CA PRO A 290 16.10 21.48 -5.15
C PRO A 290 15.52 21.06 -3.78
N ARG A 291 14.57 20.13 -3.81
CA ARG A 291 14.04 19.46 -2.62
C ARG A 291 15.15 18.84 -1.75
N GLU A 292 15.03 19.00 -0.43
CA GLU A 292 15.85 18.25 0.53
C GLU A 292 15.27 16.84 0.72
N VAL A 293 16.12 15.81 0.63
CA VAL A 293 15.68 14.41 0.77
C VAL A 293 15.47 14.09 2.26
N PRO A 294 14.25 13.72 2.69
CA PRO A 294 13.97 13.37 4.07
C PRO A 294 14.58 12.01 4.43
N PRO A 295 14.89 11.76 5.72
CA PRO A 295 15.33 10.45 6.16
C PRO A 295 14.20 9.43 6.03
N ARG A 296 14.58 8.16 5.85
CA ARG A 296 13.66 7.02 5.83
C ARG A 296 12.87 6.96 7.15
N ARG A 297 11.54 6.84 7.06
CA ARG A 297 10.63 6.75 8.22
C ARG A 297 9.77 5.50 8.16
N GLY A 298 9.57 4.89 9.34
CA GLY A 298 8.49 3.96 9.64
C GLY A 298 8.62 2.56 9.03
N SER A 299 7.94 1.61 9.67
CA SER A 299 7.73 0.26 9.13
C SER A 299 6.50 0.29 8.24
N VAL A 300 6.70 -0.02 6.95
CA VAL A 300 5.65 0.04 5.93
C VAL A 300 5.63 -1.25 5.12
N LEU A 301 4.41 -1.68 4.79
CA LEU A 301 4.09 -2.78 3.89
C LEU A 301 3.18 -2.23 2.78
N SER A 302 3.03 -2.96 1.69
CA SER A 302 2.04 -2.58 0.67
C SER A 302 1.48 -3.78 -0.09
N GLY A 303 0.21 -3.65 -0.46
CA GLY A 303 -0.37 -4.40 -1.57
C GLY A 303 -0.55 -3.43 -2.75
N LEU A 304 -1.80 -3.21 -3.16
CA LEU A 304 -2.16 -2.07 -4.02
C LEU A 304 -2.23 -0.75 -3.23
N GLU A 305 -2.48 -0.86 -1.93
CA GLU A 305 -2.56 0.28 -1.00
C GLU A 305 -1.43 0.18 0.04
N LEU A 306 -1.00 1.34 0.56
CA LEU A 306 0.02 1.43 1.61
C LEU A 306 -0.58 0.94 2.94
N LEU A 307 0.18 0.12 3.66
CA LEU A 307 -0.09 -0.22 5.05
C LEU A 307 1.08 0.26 5.92
N GLU A 308 0.88 1.36 6.64
CA GLU A 308 1.81 1.81 7.67
C GLU A 308 1.57 1.02 8.96
N VAL A 309 2.62 0.38 9.51
CA VAL A 309 2.55 -0.30 10.81
C VAL A 309 2.95 0.71 11.88
N ALA A 310 1.97 1.46 12.37
CA ALA A 310 2.12 2.54 13.33
C ALA A 310 1.63 2.10 14.72
N ASP A 311 1.85 2.93 15.75
CA ASP A 311 1.44 2.57 17.11
C ASP A 311 -0.06 2.78 17.37
N ASP A 312 -0.72 3.63 16.56
CA ASP A 312 -2.11 4.06 16.68
C ASP A 312 -3.12 3.14 15.96
N ASN A 313 -2.64 2.23 15.11
CA ASN A 313 -3.46 1.26 14.40
C ASN A 313 -3.22 -0.20 14.85
N ARG A 314 -2.63 -0.39 16.03
CA ARG A 314 -2.34 -1.72 16.58
C ARG A 314 -3.59 -2.37 17.21
N PRO A 315 -3.69 -3.71 17.17
CA PRO A 315 -2.86 -4.60 16.37
C PRO A 315 -3.31 -4.59 14.91
N VAL A 316 -2.35 -4.63 13.99
CA VAL A 316 -2.60 -4.90 12.57
C VAL A 316 -2.99 -6.37 12.44
N ILE A 317 -4.23 -6.61 12.02
CA ILE A 317 -4.81 -7.95 11.86
C ILE A 317 -4.28 -8.66 10.61
N VAL A 318 -3.71 -9.85 10.79
CA VAL A 318 -3.27 -10.77 9.74
C VAL A 318 -4.23 -11.96 9.68
N GLY A 319 -4.89 -12.18 8.54
CA GLY A 319 -5.87 -13.25 8.38
C GLY A 319 -5.23 -14.63 8.19
N GLU A 320 -5.53 -15.59 9.08
CA GLU A 320 -4.91 -16.93 9.15
C GLU A 320 -5.59 -18.03 8.30
N ARG A 321 -6.73 -17.77 7.66
CA ARG A 321 -7.61 -18.84 7.11
C ARG A 321 -7.12 -19.44 5.79
N THR A 322 -6.18 -18.79 5.13
CA THR A 322 -5.54 -19.18 3.86
C THR A 322 -4.34 -20.08 4.13
N ASN A 323 -4.56 -21.12 4.92
CA ASN A 323 -3.51 -21.99 5.45
C ASN A 323 -3.95 -23.46 5.35
N GLU A 324 -3.22 -24.29 4.59
CA GLU A 324 -3.58 -25.71 4.38
C GLU A 324 -3.48 -26.56 5.65
N VAL A 325 -2.61 -26.18 6.59
CA VAL A 325 -2.46 -26.87 7.87
C VAL A 325 -3.59 -26.48 8.83
N GLY A 326 -3.84 -25.17 8.98
CA GLY A 326 -4.77 -24.59 9.96
C GLY A 326 -6.24 -24.55 9.53
N SER A 327 -6.54 -24.61 8.23
CA SER A 327 -7.89 -24.42 7.69
C SER A 327 -8.33 -25.59 6.82
N LYS A 328 -9.16 -26.47 7.39
CA LYS A 328 -9.74 -27.62 6.66
C LYS A 328 -10.41 -27.21 5.34
N LEU A 329 -11.24 -26.17 5.37
CA LEU A 329 -11.93 -25.70 4.16
C LEU A 329 -10.95 -25.27 3.07
N PHE A 330 -9.90 -24.52 3.44
CA PHE A 330 -8.91 -24.06 2.47
C PHE A 330 -8.12 -25.23 1.87
N ARG A 331 -7.63 -26.13 2.73
CA ARG A 331 -6.96 -27.37 2.30
C ARG A 331 -7.81 -28.20 1.34
N ASP A 332 -9.10 -28.39 1.68
CA ASP A 332 -10.02 -29.17 0.85
C ASP A 332 -10.19 -28.52 -0.55
N LEU A 333 -10.22 -27.19 -0.62
CA LEU A 333 -10.31 -26.45 -1.90
C LEU A 333 -9.01 -26.51 -2.71
N ILE A 334 -7.84 -26.34 -2.08
CA ILE A 334 -6.54 -26.47 -2.76
C ILE A 334 -6.34 -27.89 -3.28
N THR A 335 -6.66 -28.91 -2.46
CA THR A 335 -6.56 -30.32 -2.86
C THR A 335 -7.47 -30.66 -4.04
N GLN A 336 -8.66 -30.03 -4.11
CA GLN A 336 -9.60 -30.15 -5.22
C GLN A 336 -9.27 -29.23 -6.41
N GLU A 337 -8.16 -28.49 -6.36
CA GLU A 337 -7.73 -27.51 -7.38
C GLU A 337 -8.75 -26.39 -7.64
N LYS A 338 -9.60 -26.10 -6.64
CA LYS A 338 -10.62 -25.04 -6.66
C LYS A 338 -10.02 -23.71 -6.21
N PHE A 339 -8.96 -23.28 -6.90
CA PHE A 339 -8.18 -22.12 -6.51
C PHE A 339 -8.97 -20.80 -6.50
N GLU A 340 -9.99 -20.67 -7.36
CA GLU A 340 -10.84 -19.47 -7.40
C GLU A 340 -11.70 -19.35 -6.12
N GLU A 341 -12.28 -20.46 -5.68
CA GLU A 341 -13.04 -20.56 -4.43
C GLU A 341 -12.13 -20.36 -3.22
N ALA A 342 -10.90 -20.90 -3.28
CA ALA A 342 -9.88 -20.69 -2.26
C ALA A 342 -9.49 -19.21 -2.14
N ALA A 343 -9.35 -18.49 -3.26
CA ALA A 343 -9.01 -17.06 -3.27
C ALA A 343 -10.12 -16.19 -2.68
N GLU A 344 -11.38 -16.63 -2.76
CA GLU A 344 -12.51 -15.94 -2.12
C GLU A 344 -12.42 -16.00 -0.58
N ILE A 345 -11.75 -17.00 0.01
CA ILE A 345 -11.45 -17.02 1.45
C ILE A 345 -10.55 -15.85 1.83
N ALA A 346 -9.52 -15.55 1.03
CA ALA A 346 -8.65 -14.39 1.24
C ALA A 346 -9.46 -13.09 1.20
N ARG A 347 -10.28 -12.90 0.15
CA ARG A 347 -11.13 -11.72 -0.01
C ARG A 347 -12.10 -11.54 1.15
N ARG A 348 -12.70 -12.63 1.64
CA ARG A 348 -13.64 -12.60 2.76
C ARG A 348 -12.96 -12.15 4.05
N GLN A 349 -11.74 -12.63 4.32
CA GLN A 349 -10.95 -12.15 5.46
C GLN A 349 -10.68 -10.65 5.39
N VAL A 350 -10.28 -10.12 4.22
CA VAL A 350 -10.07 -8.68 4.03
C VAL A 350 -11.36 -7.90 4.28
N LYS A 351 -12.48 -8.35 3.72
CA LYS A 351 -13.80 -7.73 3.94
C LYS A 351 -14.18 -7.72 5.43
N ASN A 352 -13.73 -8.70 6.19
CA ASN A 352 -13.99 -8.87 7.60
C ASN A 352 -12.87 -8.33 8.51
N GLY A 353 -12.03 -7.42 8.01
CA GLY A 353 -11.09 -6.63 8.83
C GLY A 353 -9.64 -7.12 8.85
N ALA A 354 -9.26 -8.11 8.03
CA ALA A 354 -7.84 -8.45 7.84
C ALA A 354 -7.13 -7.37 7.01
N HIS A 355 -6.01 -6.86 7.55
CA HIS A 355 -5.15 -5.85 6.91
C HIS A 355 -3.99 -6.49 6.13
N ILE A 356 -3.68 -7.76 6.41
CA ILE A 356 -2.68 -8.58 5.73
C ILE A 356 -3.30 -9.98 5.59
N ILE A 357 -2.97 -10.71 4.52
CA ILE A 357 -3.35 -12.11 4.36
C ILE A 357 -2.12 -13.01 4.47
N ASP A 358 -2.14 -13.93 5.43
CA ASP A 358 -1.15 -14.99 5.60
C ASP A 358 -1.48 -16.17 4.69
N ILE A 359 -0.55 -16.57 3.82
CA ILE A 359 -0.76 -17.62 2.81
C ILE A 359 0.22 -18.75 3.06
N ASN A 360 -0.30 -19.90 3.48
CA ASN A 360 0.43 -21.15 3.63
C ASN A 360 -0.15 -22.22 2.69
N LEU A 361 0.66 -22.61 1.70
CA LEU A 361 0.37 -23.68 0.73
C LEU A 361 1.29 -24.89 0.96
N GLN A 362 1.95 -24.96 2.12
CA GLN A 362 2.90 -26.01 2.39
C GLN A 362 2.13 -27.29 2.78
N ASN A 363 2.20 -28.29 1.90
CA ASN A 363 1.53 -29.56 2.08
C ASN A 363 2.44 -30.71 1.62
N ALA A 364 2.69 -31.67 2.51
CA ALA A 364 3.59 -32.81 2.24
C ALA A 364 3.14 -33.69 1.08
N ASP A 365 1.84 -33.70 0.77
CA ASP A 365 1.24 -34.54 -0.27
C ASP A 365 1.13 -33.82 -1.63
N ARG A 366 1.60 -32.56 -1.74
CA ARG A 366 1.43 -31.72 -2.94
C ARG A 366 2.73 -31.03 -3.38
N ASP A 367 2.69 -30.53 -4.61
CA ASP A 367 3.78 -29.73 -5.20
C ASP A 367 3.51 -28.25 -4.92
N GLU A 368 4.11 -27.74 -3.84
CA GLU A 368 3.92 -26.37 -3.36
C GLU A 368 4.19 -25.32 -4.44
N LEU A 369 5.18 -25.52 -5.32
CA LEU A 369 5.48 -24.55 -6.39
C LEU A 369 4.35 -24.44 -7.41
N LYS A 370 3.71 -25.56 -7.75
CA LYS A 370 2.54 -25.55 -8.65
C LYS A 370 1.34 -24.89 -7.97
N ASP A 371 1.15 -25.13 -6.68
CA ASP A 371 0.06 -24.52 -5.93
C ASP A 371 0.28 -23.03 -5.75
N VAL A 372 1.52 -22.57 -5.54
CA VAL A 372 1.88 -21.13 -5.55
C VAL A 372 1.47 -20.51 -6.88
N ASP A 373 1.86 -21.09 -8.01
CA ASP A 373 1.55 -20.54 -9.33
C ASP A 373 0.04 -20.42 -9.58
N ALA A 374 -0.69 -21.48 -9.23
CA ALA A 374 -2.12 -21.53 -9.43
C ALA A 374 -2.85 -20.57 -8.46
N PHE A 375 -2.51 -20.60 -7.17
CA PHE A 375 -3.21 -19.79 -6.18
C PHE A 375 -2.88 -18.30 -6.29
N TYR A 376 -1.60 -17.94 -6.45
CA TYR A 376 -1.17 -16.54 -6.45
C TYR A 376 -1.70 -15.75 -7.65
N ASP A 377 -1.80 -16.34 -8.85
CA ASP A 377 -2.38 -15.67 -10.02
C ASP A 377 -3.84 -15.22 -9.78
N ARG A 378 -4.56 -15.93 -8.90
CA ARG A 378 -5.96 -15.63 -8.55
C ARG A 378 -6.07 -14.68 -7.35
N VAL A 379 -5.32 -14.95 -6.28
CA VAL A 379 -5.44 -14.20 -5.01
C VAL A 379 -5.05 -12.73 -5.18
N ILE A 380 -4.00 -12.43 -5.96
CA ILE A 380 -3.53 -11.04 -6.17
C ILE A 380 -4.55 -10.17 -6.91
N ARG A 381 -5.50 -10.78 -7.63
CA ARG A 381 -6.60 -10.08 -8.32
C ARG A 381 -7.82 -9.88 -7.40
N LYS A 382 -7.86 -10.56 -6.25
CA LYS A 382 -8.98 -10.58 -5.30
C LYS A 382 -8.75 -9.71 -4.08
N VAL A 383 -7.49 -9.49 -3.69
CA VAL A 383 -7.14 -8.71 -2.50
C VAL A 383 -6.25 -7.52 -2.84
N LYS A 384 -6.44 -6.42 -2.11
CA LYS A 384 -5.62 -5.20 -2.25
C LYS A 384 -4.55 -5.05 -1.17
N VAL A 385 -4.61 -5.88 -0.13
CA VAL A 385 -3.76 -5.81 1.05
C VAL A 385 -2.40 -6.51 0.83
N PRO A 386 -1.38 -6.21 1.65
CA PRO A 386 -0.11 -6.96 1.62
C PRO A 386 -0.33 -8.46 1.87
N ILE A 387 0.58 -9.27 1.31
CA ILE A 387 0.63 -10.72 1.52
C ILE A 387 1.76 -11.05 2.48
N MET A 388 1.47 -11.91 3.46
CA MET A 388 2.45 -12.60 4.28
C MET A 388 2.62 -14.02 3.70
N ILE A 389 3.81 -14.32 3.21
CA ILE A 389 4.17 -15.58 2.55
C ILE A 389 4.63 -16.53 3.64
N ASP A 390 3.80 -17.52 4.00
CA ASP A 390 4.05 -18.47 5.07
C ASP A 390 4.52 -19.82 4.53
N THR A 391 5.84 -20.01 4.48
CA THR A 391 6.47 -21.24 4.02
C THR A 391 7.93 -21.33 4.45
N THR A 392 8.40 -22.56 4.73
CA THR A 392 9.82 -22.83 4.98
C THR A 392 10.61 -23.13 3.70
N ASN A 393 9.97 -23.16 2.53
CA ASN A 393 10.60 -23.50 1.26
C ASN A 393 11.11 -22.25 0.52
N PRO A 394 12.43 -22.04 0.39
CA PRO A 394 12.96 -20.83 -0.24
C PRO A 394 12.55 -20.63 -1.70
N ALA A 395 12.36 -21.73 -2.46
CA ALA A 395 11.93 -21.65 -3.84
C ALA A 395 10.47 -21.17 -3.94
N ALA A 396 9.62 -21.60 -3.01
CA ALA A 396 8.24 -21.13 -2.92
C ALA A 396 8.17 -19.66 -2.49
N VAL A 397 9.03 -19.24 -1.54
CA VAL A 397 9.20 -17.83 -1.17
C VAL A 397 9.56 -16.98 -2.38
N GLU A 398 10.63 -17.33 -3.11
CA GLU A 398 11.05 -16.58 -4.29
C GLU A 398 9.94 -16.53 -5.35
N ARG A 399 9.29 -17.68 -5.62
CA ARG A 399 8.21 -17.73 -6.60
C ARG A 399 7.03 -16.85 -6.21
N ALA A 400 6.57 -16.92 -4.96
CA ALA A 400 5.47 -16.08 -4.45
C ALA A 400 5.80 -14.58 -4.54
N LEU A 401 7.04 -14.19 -4.21
CA LEU A 401 7.48 -12.79 -4.30
C LEU A 401 7.38 -12.22 -5.73
N THR A 402 7.50 -13.03 -6.78
CA THR A 402 7.30 -12.59 -8.18
C THR A 402 5.84 -12.20 -8.50
N TYR A 403 4.87 -12.64 -7.70
CA TYR A 403 3.46 -12.26 -7.83
C TYR A 403 3.10 -10.99 -7.04
N CYS A 404 3.93 -10.60 -6.08
CA CYS A 404 3.65 -9.48 -5.20
C CYS A 404 4.10 -8.13 -5.80
N GLN A 405 3.12 -7.33 -6.26
CA GLN A 405 3.36 -5.92 -6.65
C GLN A 405 3.96 -5.13 -5.48
N GLY A 406 3.34 -5.24 -4.30
CA GLY A 406 3.68 -4.49 -3.11
C GLY A 406 4.83 -5.09 -2.26
N LYS A 407 5.14 -4.42 -1.15
CA LYS A 407 6.07 -4.88 -0.13
C LYS A 407 5.40 -5.91 0.79
N SER A 408 5.79 -7.17 0.59
CA SER A 408 5.26 -8.34 1.30
C SER A 408 6.05 -8.67 2.56
N VAL A 409 5.57 -9.65 3.33
CA VAL A 409 6.26 -10.20 4.50
C VAL A 409 6.60 -11.66 4.24
N ILE A 410 7.81 -12.11 4.59
CA ILE A 410 8.18 -13.52 4.60
C ILE A 410 8.02 -14.06 6.02
N ASN A 411 7.22 -15.11 6.17
CA ASN A 411 6.95 -15.82 7.41
C ASN A 411 7.47 -17.27 7.26
N SER A 412 8.56 -17.66 7.92
CA SER A 412 9.47 -16.89 8.77
C SER A 412 10.90 -17.42 8.65
N VAL A 413 11.84 -16.72 9.30
CA VAL A 413 13.21 -17.17 9.51
C VAL A 413 13.51 -17.30 11.00
N ASN A 414 14.52 -18.11 11.36
CA ASN A 414 15.00 -18.26 12.73
C ASN A 414 16.45 -18.80 12.73
N LEU A 415 17.01 -19.00 13.92
CA LEU A 415 18.38 -19.49 14.12
C LEU A 415 18.45 -20.97 14.52
N GLU A 416 17.37 -21.75 14.34
CA GLU A 416 17.30 -23.16 14.76
C GLU A 416 18.46 -24.01 14.20
N ASP A 417 18.81 -23.77 12.94
CA ASP A 417 19.90 -24.42 12.21
C ASP A 417 21.13 -23.49 12.09
N GLY A 418 21.28 -22.57 13.05
CA GLY A 418 22.24 -21.47 12.95
C GLY A 418 21.83 -20.46 11.88
N GLU A 419 22.78 -19.94 11.11
CA GLU A 419 22.53 -18.85 10.15
C GLU A 419 22.01 -19.32 8.78
N GLU A 420 21.87 -20.63 8.52
CA GLU A 420 21.56 -21.19 7.20
C GLU A 420 20.28 -20.58 6.57
N LYS A 421 19.19 -20.48 7.34
CA LYS A 421 17.94 -19.86 6.87
C LYS A 421 18.13 -18.38 6.55
N PHE A 422 18.94 -17.66 7.32
CA PHE A 422 19.25 -16.25 7.03
C PHE A 422 20.08 -16.11 5.75
N GLU A 423 21.05 -17.00 5.52
CA GLU A 423 21.89 -17.01 4.32
C GLU A 423 21.09 -17.20 3.04
N ILE A 424 20.01 -17.98 3.09
CA ILE A 424 19.17 -18.25 1.92
C ILE A 424 18.07 -17.19 1.76
N VAL A 425 17.37 -16.83 2.83
CA VAL A 425 16.14 -16.02 2.75
C VAL A 425 16.41 -14.51 2.78
N CYS A 426 17.42 -14.03 3.50
CA CYS A 426 17.72 -12.59 3.55
C CYS A 426 18.08 -12.01 2.16
N PRO A 427 18.88 -12.68 1.30
CA PRO A 427 19.09 -12.22 -0.07
C PRO A 427 17.80 -12.09 -0.87
N LEU A 428 16.86 -13.04 -0.74
CA LEU A 428 15.54 -12.96 -1.38
C LEU A 428 14.73 -11.77 -0.86
N ALA A 429 14.71 -11.57 0.46
CA ALA A 429 14.01 -10.45 1.08
C ALA A 429 14.53 -9.11 0.56
N ARG A 430 15.85 -8.94 0.43
CA ARG A 430 16.44 -7.71 -0.15
C ARG A 430 16.19 -7.58 -1.64
N LYS A 431 16.29 -8.68 -2.40
CA LYS A 431 16.10 -8.71 -3.86
C LYS A 431 14.69 -8.26 -4.27
N TYR A 432 13.66 -8.66 -3.50
CA TYR A 432 12.25 -8.34 -3.82
C TYR A 432 11.62 -7.27 -2.92
N GLY A 433 12.35 -6.81 -1.90
CA GLY A 433 11.92 -5.77 -0.96
C GLY A 433 10.89 -6.22 0.06
N ALA A 434 11.04 -7.41 0.64
CA ALA A 434 10.15 -7.96 1.65
C ALA A 434 10.63 -7.72 3.08
N ALA A 435 9.68 -7.61 4.00
CA ALA A 435 9.94 -7.68 5.44
C ALA A 435 10.09 -9.13 5.91
N LEU A 436 10.68 -9.35 7.08
CA LEU A 436 10.96 -10.67 7.65
C LEU A 436 10.31 -10.84 9.02
N VAL A 437 9.54 -11.91 9.17
CA VAL A 437 9.20 -12.45 10.50
C VAL A 437 10.36 -13.29 11.01
N VAL A 438 10.81 -13.01 12.22
CA VAL A 438 11.94 -13.66 12.88
C VAL A 438 11.47 -14.32 14.16
N GLY A 439 11.36 -15.64 14.13
CA GLY A 439 11.00 -16.42 15.31
C GLY A 439 12.10 -16.37 16.36
N CYS A 440 11.73 -16.21 17.63
CA CYS A 440 12.64 -16.35 18.77
C CYS A 440 13.03 -17.82 19.01
N ILE A 441 13.66 -18.43 18.00
CA ILE A 441 14.18 -19.80 17.99
C ILE A 441 15.66 -19.74 17.62
N ASP A 442 16.51 -20.47 18.34
CA ASP A 442 17.92 -20.65 18.01
C ASP A 442 18.40 -22.11 18.17
N GLU A 443 19.69 -22.35 17.95
CA GLU A 443 20.31 -23.67 17.92
C GLU A 443 20.54 -24.32 19.30
N ASP A 444 20.09 -23.68 20.40
CA ASP A 444 20.26 -24.24 21.74
C ASP A 444 19.49 -25.56 21.88
N LYS A 445 20.19 -26.64 22.26
CA LYS A 445 19.61 -27.99 22.28
C LYS A 445 18.54 -28.22 23.37
N GLN A 446 18.45 -27.34 24.37
CA GLN A 446 17.52 -27.47 25.49
C GLN A 446 16.46 -26.37 25.49
N GLN A 447 16.81 -25.18 24.98
CA GLN A 447 15.98 -23.98 24.98
C GLN A 447 15.88 -23.36 23.58
N ALA A 448 15.89 -24.19 22.53
CA ALA A 448 15.79 -23.77 21.13
C ALA A 448 14.63 -22.80 20.94
N GLN A 449 13.44 -23.17 21.39
CA GLN A 449 12.27 -22.30 21.40
C GLN A 449 12.25 -21.47 22.69
N ALA A 450 12.28 -20.14 22.56
CA ALA A 450 12.33 -19.25 23.71
C ALA A 450 11.01 -19.22 24.50
N ILE A 451 11.00 -19.84 25.69
CA ILE A 451 9.83 -19.81 26.59
C ILE A 451 9.83 -18.58 27.49
N THR A 452 10.95 -18.23 28.16
CA THR A 452 11.00 -17.09 29.08
C THR A 452 11.17 -15.76 28.33
N ARG A 453 10.63 -14.67 28.89
CA ARG A 453 10.74 -13.32 28.31
C ARG A 453 12.20 -12.88 28.10
N GLU A 454 13.12 -13.24 29.00
CA GLU A 454 14.54 -12.90 28.87
C GLU A 454 15.17 -13.65 27.70
N ARG A 455 14.80 -14.93 27.52
CA ARG A 455 15.31 -15.74 26.40
C ARG A 455 14.79 -15.23 25.06
N LYS A 456 13.51 -14.83 25.01
CA LYS A 456 12.90 -14.19 23.82
C LYS A 456 13.68 -12.93 23.43
N LEU A 457 13.95 -12.06 24.41
CA LEU A 457 14.73 -10.83 24.19
C LEU A 457 16.17 -11.13 23.72
N GLN A 458 16.84 -12.09 24.35
CA GLN A 458 18.22 -12.46 24.00
C GLN A 458 18.34 -12.93 22.55
N ILE A 459 17.41 -13.79 22.10
CA ILE A 459 17.41 -14.27 20.71
C ILE A 459 17.05 -13.14 19.74
N ALA A 460 16.12 -12.25 20.10
CA ALA A 460 15.82 -11.07 19.29
C ALA A 460 17.03 -10.13 19.14
N GLU A 461 17.79 -9.89 20.22
CA GLU A 461 19.04 -9.11 20.21
C GLU A 461 20.09 -9.71 19.28
N ARG A 462 20.32 -11.01 19.40
CA ARG A 462 21.25 -11.73 18.53
C ARG A 462 20.82 -11.67 17.06
N SER A 463 19.54 -11.94 16.80
CA SER A 463 19.00 -11.97 15.44
C SER A 463 19.08 -10.61 14.78
N LEU A 464 18.71 -9.54 15.48
CA LEU A 464 18.78 -8.18 14.92
C LEU A 464 20.21 -7.78 14.55
N ALA A 465 21.18 -8.10 15.42
CA ALA A 465 22.58 -7.82 15.17
C ALA A 465 23.08 -8.51 13.88
N LEU A 466 22.75 -9.78 13.69
CA LEU A 466 23.09 -10.52 12.47
C LEU A 466 22.39 -9.94 11.23
N LEU A 467 21.08 -9.75 11.30
CA LEU A 467 20.26 -9.28 10.18
C LEU A 467 20.70 -7.90 9.68
N THR A 468 21.01 -6.99 10.60
CA THR A 468 21.43 -5.63 10.25
C THR A 468 22.89 -5.58 9.82
N ALA A 469 23.83 -6.17 10.58
CA ALA A 469 25.25 -6.02 10.33
C ALA A 469 25.79 -6.94 9.21
N LYS A 470 25.35 -8.19 9.15
CA LYS A 470 25.83 -9.18 8.15
C LYS A 470 24.95 -9.17 6.89
N TYR A 471 23.63 -9.16 7.06
CA TYR A 471 22.69 -9.29 5.93
C TYR A 471 22.16 -7.97 5.39
N GLY A 472 22.44 -6.84 6.05
CA GLY A 472 22.04 -5.51 5.58
C GLY A 472 20.53 -5.28 5.54
N MET A 473 19.76 -6.01 6.36
CA MET A 473 18.33 -5.75 6.53
C MET A 473 18.12 -4.45 7.31
N ALA A 474 17.12 -3.67 6.91
CA ALA A 474 16.69 -2.52 7.68
C ALA A 474 15.96 -2.97 8.95
N GLU A 475 16.26 -2.35 10.11
CA GLU A 475 15.64 -2.70 11.40
C GLU A 475 14.11 -2.62 11.39
N GLU A 476 13.55 -1.67 10.64
CA GLU A 476 12.11 -1.46 10.43
C GLU A 476 11.42 -2.52 9.56
N ASP A 477 12.20 -3.36 8.88
CA ASP A 477 11.74 -4.49 8.07
C ASP A 477 11.82 -5.82 8.83
N VAL A 478 12.18 -5.79 10.12
CA VAL A 478 12.27 -6.95 11.02
C VAL A 478 11.09 -6.98 11.99
N TYR A 479 10.38 -8.10 11.98
CA TYR A 479 9.20 -8.38 12.79
C TYR A 479 9.48 -9.58 13.68
N PHE A 480 9.66 -9.39 14.98
CA PHE A 480 9.93 -10.50 15.89
C PHE A 480 8.66 -11.28 16.18
N ASP A 481 8.75 -12.61 16.15
CA ASP A 481 7.76 -13.52 16.73
C ASP A 481 8.31 -14.10 18.03
N PRO A 482 7.89 -13.56 19.20
CA PRO A 482 8.29 -14.06 20.49
C PRO A 482 7.77 -15.46 20.82
N LEU A 483 7.02 -16.13 19.93
CA LEU A 483 6.42 -17.46 20.06
C LEU A 483 5.28 -17.53 21.08
N VAL A 484 4.17 -18.16 20.64
CA VAL A 484 3.01 -18.49 21.48
C VAL A 484 2.96 -20.00 21.68
N PHE A 485 2.83 -20.43 22.95
CA PHE A 485 2.70 -21.84 23.32
C PHE A 485 1.29 -22.17 23.83
N PRO A 486 0.80 -23.42 23.65
CA PRO A 486 -0.49 -23.83 24.19
C PRO A 486 -0.51 -23.82 25.72
N CYS A 487 -1.46 -23.12 26.33
CA CYS A 487 -1.61 -23.09 27.79
C CYS A 487 -2.55 -24.19 28.34
N GLY A 488 -3.28 -24.88 27.46
CA GLY A 488 -4.30 -25.86 27.80
C GLY A 488 -3.87 -27.33 27.79
N THR A 489 -2.60 -27.64 27.49
CA THR A 489 -2.15 -29.03 27.27
C THR A 489 -1.74 -29.78 28.54
N GLY A 490 -1.54 -29.06 29.66
CA GLY A 490 -1.03 -29.65 30.90
C GLY A 490 0.47 -29.97 30.89
N ASP A 491 1.20 -29.54 29.86
CA ASP A 491 2.66 -29.63 29.80
C ASP A 491 3.28 -28.66 30.81
N ALA A 492 4.06 -29.18 31.75
CA ALA A 492 4.74 -28.40 32.79
C ALA A 492 5.68 -27.33 32.21
N ASN A 493 6.22 -27.54 31.00
CA ASN A 493 7.10 -26.58 30.33
C ASN A 493 6.34 -25.34 29.82
N TYR A 494 5.03 -25.44 29.60
CA TYR A 494 4.22 -24.34 29.05
C TYR A 494 3.37 -23.63 30.11
N VAL A 495 3.44 -24.06 31.36
CA VAL A 495 2.76 -23.38 32.48
C VAL A 495 3.31 -21.95 32.61
N GLY A 496 2.42 -20.96 32.55
CA GLY A 496 2.79 -19.53 32.62
C GLY A 496 3.43 -18.96 31.34
N SER A 497 3.59 -19.75 30.27
CA SER A 497 4.20 -19.33 29.01
C SER A 497 3.45 -18.18 28.31
N ALA A 498 2.14 -18.06 28.53
CA ALA A 498 1.35 -16.93 28.02
C ALA A 498 1.83 -15.60 28.61
N VAL A 499 2.11 -15.54 29.92
CA VAL A 499 2.65 -14.34 30.57
C VAL A 499 4.05 -14.03 30.05
N GLU A 500 4.91 -15.05 29.91
CA GLU A 500 6.25 -14.86 29.34
C GLU A 500 6.23 -14.32 27.91
N THR A 501 5.20 -14.68 27.13
CA THR A 501 4.99 -14.15 25.77
C THR A 501 4.55 -12.69 25.80
N ILE A 502 3.57 -12.33 26.64
CA ILE A 502 3.10 -10.94 26.82
C ILE A 502 4.27 -10.04 27.25
N GLU A 503 5.08 -10.50 28.21
CA GLU A 503 6.20 -9.73 28.73
C GLU A 503 7.39 -9.71 27.76
N GLY A 504 7.60 -10.79 26.99
CA GLY A 504 8.55 -10.81 25.88
C GLY A 504 8.25 -9.77 24.81
N VAL A 505 6.97 -9.64 24.41
CA VAL A 505 6.51 -8.57 23.51
C VAL A 505 6.86 -7.19 24.08
N ARG A 506 6.55 -6.96 25.36
CA ARG A 506 6.83 -5.68 26.03
C ARG A 506 8.32 -5.34 26.02
N LEU A 507 9.17 -6.31 26.37
CA LEU A 507 10.62 -6.12 26.41
C LEU A 507 11.19 -5.84 25.02
N ILE A 508 10.79 -6.61 24.00
CA ILE A 508 11.26 -6.44 22.62
C ILE A 508 10.82 -5.06 22.08
N LYS A 509 9.56 -4.66 22.28
CA LYS A 509 9.05 -3.36 21.84
C LYS A 509 9.78 -2.18 22.48
N GLN A 510 10.11 -2.29 23.78
CA GLN A 510 10.90 -1.27 24.48
C GLN A 510 12.36 -1.22 23.99
N ARG A 511 12.95 -2.38 23.69
CA ARG A 511 14.34 -2.50 23.25
C ARG A 511 14.55 -2.07 21.80
N PHE A 512 13.60 -2.35 20.93
CA PHE A 512 13.67 -2.16 19.47
C PHE A 512 12.42 -1.42 18.95
N PRO A 513 12.32 -0.10 19.19
CA PRO A 513 11.11 0.66 18.82
C PRO A 513 10.88 0.76 17.31
N LYS A 514 11.90 0.53 16.48
CA LYS A 514 11.77 0.54 15.01
C LYS A 514 11.32 -0.80 14.44
N SER A 515 11.76 -1.90 15.05
CA SER A 515 11.27 -3.24 14.73
C SER A 515 9.85 -3.43 15.24
N LYS A 516 9.17 -4.44 14.70
CA LYS A 516 7.79 -4.77 15.03
C LYS A 516 7.71 -6.14 15.69
N THR A 517 6.56 -6.44 16.28
CA THR A 517 6.24 -7.71 16.90
C THR A 517 5.02 -8.33 16.25
N VAL A 518 5.03 -9.65 16.05
CA VAL A 518 3.92 -10.42 15.49
C VAL A 518 3.71 -11.68 16.33
N LEU A 519 2.46 -12.13 16.48
CA LEU A 519 2.16 -13.38 17.18
C LEU A 519 1.05 -14.18 16.46
N GLY A 520 1.24 -15.49 16.37
CA GLY A 520 0.18 -16.47 16.09
C GLY A 520 -0.71 -16.69 17.32
N ILE A 521 -1.72 -15.83 17.49
CA ILE A 521 -2.58 -15.81 18.70
C ILE A 521 -3.29 -17.14 18.91
N SER A 522 -3.78 -17.76 17.84
CA SER A 522 -4.59 -18.98 17.87
C SER A 522 -3.88 -20.20 18.49
N ASN A 523 -2.55 -20.15 18.63
CA ASN A 523 -1.74 -21.22 19.24
C ASN A 523 -1.97 -21.32 20.75
N VAL A 524 -2.31 -20.22 21.44
CA VAL A 524 -2.48 -20.21 22.90
C VAL A 524 -3.58 -21.17 23.36
N SER A 525 -4.62 -21.33 22.53
CA SER A 525 -5.83 -22.09 22.85
C SER A 525 -5.85 -23.51 22.26
N PHE A 526 -4.74 -23.98 21.70
CA PHE A 526 -4.67 -25.33 21.15
C PHE A 526 -4.94 -26.39 22.23
N GLY A 527 -5.76 -27.39 21.91
CA GLY A 527 -6.17 -28.44 22.85
C GLY A 527 -7.38 -28.12 23.74
N LEU A 528 -7.91 -26.89 23.70
CA LEU A 528 -9.06 -26.48 24.52
C LEU A 528 -10.42 -26.61 23.79
N PRO A 529 -11.56 -26.65 24.53
CA PRO A 529 -12.90 -26.69 23.94
C PRO A 529 -13.17 -25.52 23.00
N ALA A 530 -13.77 -25.79 21.83
CA ALA A 530 -13.96 -24.81 20.76
C ALA A 530 -14.66 -23.52 21.22
N ALA A 531 -15.67 -23.61 22.08
CA ALA A 531 -16.40 -22.45 22.60
C ALA A 531 -15.53 -21.53 23.48
N GLY A 532 -14.53 -22.07 24.18
CA GLY A 532 -13.60 -21.29 25.01
C GLY A 532 -12.43 -20.72 24.22
N ARG A 533 -12.06 -21.31 23.08
CA ARG A 533 -10.90 -20.87 22.29
C ARG A 533 -11.02 -19.42 21.82
N GLU A 534 -12.18 -19.03 21.32
CA GLU A 534 -12.43 -17.68 20.80
C GLU A 534 -12.31 -16.62 21.92
N ILE A 535 -12.85 -16.93 23.10
CA ILE A 535 -12.73 -16.09 24.30
C ILE A 535 -11.27 -15.99 24.75
N LEU A 536 -10.58 -17.12 24.91
CA LEU A 536 -9.19 -17.14 25.37
C LEU A 536 -8.27 -16.39 24.40
N ASN A 537 -8.42 -16.61 23.10
CA ASN A 537 -7.67 -15.91 22.05
C ASN A 537 -7.88 -14.39 22.15
N SER A 538 -9.13 -13.94 22.35
CA SER A 538 -9.48 -12.52 22.42
C SER A 538 -8.95 -11.85 23.69
N VAL A 539 -9.02 -12.54 24.84
CA VAL A 539 -8.43 -12.08 26.11
C VAL A 539 -6.90 -12.04 26.01
N PHE A 540 -6.26 -13.05 25.41
CA PHE A 540 -4.82 -13.07 25.21
C PHE A 540 -4.37 -11.94 24.28
N LEU A 541 -5.04 -11.76 23.14
CA LEU A 541 -4.79 -10.68 22.19
C LEU A 541 -4.86 -9.30 22.87
N TYR A 542 -5.90 -9.02 23.66
CA TYR A 542 -6.03 -7.76 24.40
C TYR A 542 -4.79 -7.45 25.25
N HIS A 543 -4.30 -8.43 26.01
CA HIS A 543 -3.16 -8.25 26.88
C HIS A 543 -1.83 -8.14 26.10
N CYS A 544 -1.68 -8.87 24.99
CA CYS A 544 -0.56 -8.70 24.07
C CYS A 544 -0.55 -7.32 23.41
N THR A 545 -1.70 -6.81 22.96
CA THR A 545 -1.83 -5.46 22.40
C THR A 545 -1.45 -4.41 23.44
N LYS A 546 -1.91 -4.53 24.69
CA LYS A 546 -1.46 -3.67 25.80
C LYS A 546 0.04 -3.74 26.08
N ALA A 547 0.66 -4.90 25.88
CA ALA A 547 2.11 -5.06 25.99
C ALA A 547 2.88 -4.42 24.82
N GLY A 548 2.19 -4.14 23.71
CA GLY A 548 2.72 -3.42 22.57
C GLY A 548 2.72 -4.20 21.26
N LEU A 549 2.03 -5.35 21.19
CA LEU A 549 1.96 -6.19 19.99
C LEU A 549 1.55 -5.38 18.76
N ASP A 550 2.35 -5.45 17.69
CA ASP A 550 2.11 -4.70 16.46
C ASP A 550 1.18 -5.45 15.51
N LEU A 551 1.43 -6.74 15.26
CA LEU A 551 0.67 -7.59 14.34
C LEU A 551 0.10 -8.83 15.06
N ALA A 552 -1.09 -9.27 14.67
CA ALA A 552 -1.71 -10.48 15.20
C ALA A 552 -2.18 -11.38 14.06
N ILE A 553 -1.67 -12.62 13.99
CA ILE A 553 -2.17 -13.67 13.09
C ILE A 553 -3.33 -14.37 13.80
N VAL A 554 -4.53 -14.17 13.25
CA VAL A 554 -5.81 -14.52 13.87
C VAL A 554 -6.86 -14.85 12.81
N ASN A 555 -7.89 -15.58 13.23
CA ASN A 555 -9.12 -15.67 12.46
C ASN A 555 -9.95 -14.40 12.66
N ALA A 556 -9.81 -13.44 11.73
CA ALA A 556 -10.51 -12.15 11.76
C ALA A 556 -12.04 -12.26 11.92
N GLU A 557 -12.66 -13.38 11.52
CA GLU A 557 -14.12 -13.59 11.59
C GLU A 557 -14.62 -14.01 12.98
N LYS A 558 -13.71 -14.38 13.90
CA LYS A 558 -14.04 -15.02 15.18
C LYS A 558 -13.44 -14.31 16.40
N ILE A 559 -12.85 -13.13 16.20
CA ILE A 559 -12.36 -12.32 17.31
C ILE A 559 -13.58 -11.72 18.01
N GLU A 560 -13.70 -12.00 19.31
CA GLU A 560 -14.73 -11.42 20.15
C GLU A 560 -14.23 -10.09 20.70
N ARG A 561 -15.09 -9.06 20.72
CA ARG A 561 -14.74 -7.78 21.31
C ARG A 561 -14.44 -7.99 22.79
N PHE A 562 -13.25 -7.61 23.27
CA PHE A 562 -12.88 -7.82 24.67
C PHE A 562 -13.96 -7.31 25.62
N ALA A 563 -14.49 -6.12 25.33
CA ALA A 563 -15.58 -5.48 26.08
C ALA A 563 -16.92 -6.24 26.10
N ALA A 564 -17.18 -7.12 25.13
CA ALA A 564 -18.41 -7.91 25.03
C ALA A 564 -18.33 -9.25 25.78
N ILE A 565 -17.11 -9.74 26.08
CA ILE A 565 -16.89 -10.98 26.85
C ILE A 565 -17.41 -10.79 28.27
N SER A 566 -18.14 -11.77 28.83
CA SER A 566 -18.67 -11.68 30.19
C SER A 566 -17.54 -11.62 31.23
N GLU A 567 -17.77 -10.95 32.37
CA GLU A 567 -16.76 -10.85 33.44
C GLU A 567 -16.30 -12.23 33.95
N GLU A 568 -17.22 -13.20 33.99
CA GLU A 568 -16.93 -14.58 34.39
C GLU A 568 -16.02 -15.27 33.36
N ASP A 569 -16.36 -15.19 32.08
CA ASP A 569 -15.54 -15.78 31.00
C ASP A 569 -14.15 -15.14 30.92
N ARG A 570 -14.06 -13.80 31.07
CA ARG A 570 -12.78 -13.09 31.14
C ARG A 570 -11.94 -13.57 32.31
N LYS A 571 -12.53 -13.66 33.50
CA LYS A 571 -11.83 -14.10 34.71
C LYS A 571 -11.32 -15.53 34.55
N ILE A 572 -12.13 -16.45 34.01
CA ILE A 572 -11.72 -17.84 33.77
C ILE A 572 -10.58 -17.92 32.74
N ALA A 573 -10.64 -17.12 31.66
CA ALA A 573 -9.57 -17.03 30.69
C ALA A 573 -8.28 -16.45 31.30
N GLU A 574 -8.36 -15.38 32.09
CA GLU A 574 -7.21 -14.80 32.77
C GLU A 574 -6.60 -15.72 33.83
N ASP A 575 -7.43 -16.45 34.59
CA ASP A 575 -6.96 -17.42 35.57
C ASP A 575 -6.11 -18.51 34.89
N LEU A 576 -6.49 -18.93 33.68
CA LEU A 576 -5.72 -19.85 32.85
C LEU A 576 -4.43 -19.20 32.30
N LEU A 577 -4.52 -18.01 31.70
CA LEU A 577 -3.35 -17.33 31.10
C LEU A 577 -2.27 -16.98 32.14
N TRP A 578 -2.66 -16.48 33.31
CA TRP A 578 -1.75 -16.11 34.41
C TRP A 578 -1.42 -17.28 35.34
N ASN A 579 -1.99 -18.46 35.11
CA ASN A 579 -1.86 -19.60 36.02
C ASN A 579 -2.16 -19.23 37.49
N ARG A 580 -3.26 -18.48 37.72
CA ARG A 580 -3.61 -17.94 39.04
C ARG A 580 -4.13 -19.00 40.02
N ARG A 581 -4.47 -20.19 39.51
CA ARG A 581 -5.00 -21.31 40.29
C ARG A 581 -4.44 -22.66 39.78
N PRO A 582 -4.23 -23.64 40.67
CA PRO A 582 -3.63 -24.92 40.30
C PRO A 582 -4.52 -25.78 39.38
N ASP A 583 -5.83 -25.59 39.41
CA ASP A 583 -6.83 -26.31 38.61
C ASP A 583 -7.38 -25.47 37.43
N ALA A 584 -6.60 -24.50 36.92
CA ALA A 584 -7.07 -23.55 35.91
C ALA A 584 -7.54 -24.21 34.61
N ILE A 585 -6.80 -25.22 34.12
CA ILE A 585 -7.15 -25.98 32.91
C ILE A 585 -8.47 -26.74 33.10
N GLU A 586 -8.65 -27.38 34.26
CA GLU A 586 -9.85 -28.15 34.59
C GLU A 586 -11.06 -27.23 34.71
N ALA A 587 -10.91 -26.10 35.42
CA ALA A 587 -11.95 -25.10 35.58
C ALA A 587 -12.39 -24.51 34.23
N PHE A 588 -11.42 -24.13 33.38
CA PHE A 588 -11.70 -23.62 32.04
C PHE A 588 -12.43 -24.67 31.19
N THR A 589 -11.94 -25.91 31.19
CA THR A 589 -12.53 -27.00 30.41
C THR A 589 -13.94 -27.33 30.87
N ALA A 590 -14.19 -27.34 32.19
CA ALA A 590 -15.49 -27.61 32.78
C ALA A 590 -16.51 -26.53 32.40
N HIS A 591 -16.12 -25.26 32.49
CA HIS A 591 -16.96 -24.12 32.13
C HIS A 591 -17.39 -24.15 30.66
N PHE A 592 -16.43 -24.37 29.74
CA PHE A 592 -16.70 -24.37 28.30
C PHE A 592 -17.14 -25.72 27.71
N ARG A 593 -17.18 -26.81 28.51
CA ARG A 593 -17.69 -28.13 28.07
C ARG A 593 -19.20 -28.14 27.82
N GLN A 594 -19.93 -27.40 28.65
CA GLN A 594 -21.40 -27.34 28.62
C GLN A 594 -21.91 -26.04 27.98
N ALA A 595 -21.03 -25.05 27.80
CA ALA A 595 -21.33 -23.84 27.06
C ALA A 595 -21.58 -24.19 25.58
N LYS A 596 -22.79 -23.92 25.09
CA LYS A 596 -22.97 -23.74 23.65
C LYS A 596 -22.15 -22.50 23.24
N PRO A 597 -21.53 -22.47 22.04
CA PRO A 597 -20.89 -21.26 21.54
C PRO A 597 -21.85 -20.07 21.75
N GLY A 598 -21.35 -19.07 22.47
CA GLY A 598 -22.18 -18.11 23.18
C GLY A 598 -23.20 -17.45 22.28
N LYS A 599 -24.48 -17.62 22.59
CA LYS A 599 -25.46 -16.58 22.25
C LYS A 599 -25.24 -15.47 23.26
N ALA A 600 -24.76 -14.32 22.81
CA ALA A 600 -24.85 -13.07 23.56
C ALA A 600 -26.25 -12.97 24.20
N LYS A 601 -26.35 -12.47 25.45
CA LYS A 601 -27.64 -12.17 26.09
C LYS A 601 -28.53 -11.49 25.06
N ARG A 602 -29.73 -12.03 24.80
CA ARG A 602 -30.64 -11.50 23.78
C ARG A 602 -30.85 -10.02 24.07
N LEU A 603 -30.35 -9.16 23.19
CA LEU A 603 -30.52 -7.69 23.24
C LEU A 603 -31.95 -7.29 23.62
N VAL A 604 -32.93 -8.09 23.17
CA VAL A 604 -34.39 -7.99 23.43
C VAL A 604 -34.78 -7.71 24.89
N GLU A 605 -33.98 -8.10 25.89
CA GLU A 605 -34.31 -7.91 27.31
C GLU A 605 -33.91 -6.54 27.90
N LEU A 606 -33.14 -5.72 27.17
CA LEU A 606 -32.72 -4.39 27.63
C LEU A 606 -33.74 -3.30 27.28
N PRO A 607 -33.78 -2.16 28.01
CA PRO A 607 -34.53 -0.97 27.60
C PRO A 607 -34.14 -0.50 26.20
N LEU A 608 -35.08 0.08 25.45
CA LEU A 608 -34.90 0.44 24.03
C LEU A 608 -33.67 1.35 23.79
N ASP A 609 -33.43 2.33 24.66
CA ASP A 609 -32.27 3.22 24.54
C ASP A 609 -30.93 2.48 24.77
N GLU A 610 -30.90 1.53 25.71
CA GLU A 610 -29.74 0.68 25.95
C GLU A 610 -29.50 -0.30 24.79
N ARG A 611 -30.57 -0.82 24.15
CA ARG A 611 -30.45 -1.65 22.94
C ARG A 611 -29.86 -0.87 21.77
N LEU A 612 -30.41 0.32 21.50
CA LEU A 612 -29.91 1.22 20.45
C LEU A 612 -28.44 1.60 20.69
N SER A 613 -28.08 1.94 21.92
CA SER A 613 -26.68 2.18 22.30
C SER A 613 -25.81 0.93 22.09
N ARG A 614 -26.29 -0.26 22.49
CA ARG A 614 -25.57 -1.52 22.30
C ARG A 614 -25.36 -1.89 20.84
N TYR A 615 -26.33 -1.70 19.95
CA TYR A 615 -26.14 -1.98 18.52
C TYR A 615 -24.97 -1.18 17.94
N ILE A 616 -24.79 0.06 18.41
CA ILE A 616 -23.64 0.88 18.06
C ILE A 616 -22.36 0.33 18.69
N ILE A 617 -22.36 0.03 20.00
CA ILE A 617 -21.19 -0.54 20.72
C ILE A 617 -20.76 -1.89 20.16
N GLU A 618 -21.68 -2.69 19.61
CA GLU A 618 -21.43 -4.00 18.99
C GLU A 618 -21.19 -3.88 17.48
N GLY A 619 -21.40 -2.70 16.89
CA GLY A 619 -21.26 -2.46 15.46
C GLY A 619 -22.16 -3.33 14.57
N THR A 620 -23.33 -3.70 15.07
CA THR A 620 -24.28 -4.58 14.36
C THR A 620 -25.48 -3.81 13.82
N LYS A 621 -25.90 -4.18 12.61
CA LYS A 621 -27.14 -3.70 11.97
C LYS A 621 -28.32 -4.61 12.30
N ASP A 622 -28.07 -5.78 12.87
CA ASP A 622 -29.09 -6.79 13.15
C ASP A 622 -29.92 -6.37 14.36
N GLY A 623 -31.21 -6.10 14.13
CA GLY A 623 -32.14 -5.61 15.16
C GLY A 623 -32.14 -4.08 15.33
N LEU A 624 -31.12 -3.38 14.80
CA LEU A 624 -31.02 -1.92 14.86
C LEU A 624 -32.21 -1.22 14.20
N ILE A 625 -32.51 -1.55 12.94
CA ILE A 625 -33.59 -0.90 12.19
C ILE A 625 -34.98 -1.14 12.83
N PRO A 626 -35.36 -2.39 13.19
CA PRO A 626 -36.62 -2.63 13.90
C PRO A 626 -36.78 -1.83 15.20
N ASP A 627 -35.71 -1.67 15.98
CA ASP A 627 -35.77 -0.88 17.22
C ASP A 627 -35.83 0.63 16.95
N LEU A 628 -35.19 1.12 15.88
CA LEU A 628 -35.34 2.50 15.43
C LEU A 628 -36.78 2.81 14.98
N GLU A 629 -37.47 1.87 14.32
CA GLU A 629 -38.90 2.00 13.96
C GLU A 629 -39.82 2.15 15.18
N ILE A 630 -39.45 1.54 16.30
CA ILE A 630 -40.16 1.70 17.57
C ILE A 630 -39.83 3.06 18.16
N LYS A 631 -38.54 3.40 18.26
CA LYS A 631 -38.07 4.62 18.95
C LYS A 631 -38.54 5.91 18.28
N ILE A 632 -38.67 5.92 16.96
CA ILE A 632 -39.12 7.10 16.20
C ILE A 632 -40.57 7.51 16.52
N ARG A 633 -41.36 6.62 17.13
CA ARG A 633 -42.71 6.93 17.62
C ARG A 633 -42.69 7.67 18.95
N GLU A 634 -41.58 7.63 19.68
CA GLU A 634 -41.42 8.20 21.03
C GLU A 634 -40.56 9.47 21.05
N ALA A 635 -39.62 9.62 20.11
CA ALA A 635 -38.66 10.72 20.08
C ALA A 635 -38.38 11.20 18.65
N LYS A 636 -37.97 12.48 18.51
CA LYS A 636 -37.60 13.01 17.19
C LYS A 636 -36.32 12.36 16.68
N PRO A 637 -36.13 12.17 15.36
CA PRO A 637 -34.92 11.57 14.80
C PRO A 637 -33.60 12.16 15.33
N LEU A 638 -33.53 13.49 15.48
CA LEU A 638 -32.35 14.17 16.02
C LEU A 638 -32.10 13.87 17.52
N GLU A 639 -33.15 13.62 18.30
CA GLU A 639 -33.03 13.23 19.71
C GLU A 639 -32.54 11.78 19.85
N ILE A 640 -32.94 10.90 18.92
CA ILE A 640 -32.46 9.52 18.85
C ILE A 640 -30.97 9.47 18.50
N ILE A 641 -30.56 10.28 17.52
CA ILE A 641 -29.15 10.44 17.14
C ILE A 641 -28.35 10.99 18.30
N ASN A 642 -28.72 12.16 18.85
CA ASN A 642 -27.96 12.83 19.91
C ASN A 642 -28.07 12.16 21.28
N GLY A 643 -29.03 11.25 21.48
CA GLY A 643 -29.23 10.49 22.71
C GLY A 643 -28.58 9.10 22.64
N PRO A 644 -29.37 8.01 22.51
CA PRO A 644 -28.88 6.65 22.65
C PRO A 644 -27.77 6.26 21.66
N LEU A 645 -27.84 6.73 20.40
CA LEU A 645 -26.85 6.39 19.38
C LEU A 645 -25.49 7.06 19.67
N MET A 646 -25.49 8.35 19.99
CA MET A 646 -24.28 9.07 20.41
C MET A 646 -23.72 8.59 21.74
N ALA A 647 -24.56 8.16 22.69
CA ALA A 647 -24.09 7.51 23.91
C ALA A 647 -23.33 6.21 23.60
N GLY A 648 -23.82 5.42 22.65
CA GLY A 648 -23.10 4.25 22.13
C GLY A 648 -21.74 4.61 21.52
N MET A 649 -21.69 5.66 20.69
CA MET A 649 -20.43 6.15 20.12
C MET A 649 -19.44 6.69 21.16
N ALA A 650 -19.92 7.35 22.22
CA ALA A 650 -19.09 7.82 23.32
C ALA A 650 -18.44 6.64 24.07
N GLU A 651 -19.21 5.58 24.29
CA GLU A 651 -18.70 4.35 24.91
C GLU A 651 -17.70 3.62 23.99
N VAL A 652 -17.95 3.55 22.67
CA VAL A 652 -16.96 3.06 21.69
C VAL A 652 -15.65 3.84 21.81
N GLY A 653 -15.71 5.16 21.94
CA GLY A 653 -14.53 6.01 22.16
C GLY A 653 -13.80 5.69 23.47
N ARG A 654 -14.53 5.45 24.57
CA ARG A 654 -13.95 5.03 25.85
C ARG A 654 -13.25 3.67 25.73
N LEU A 655 -13.91 2.69 25.13
CA LEU A 655 -13.38 1.34 24.96
C LEU A 655 -12.14 1.34 24.06
N PHE A 656 -12.15 2.10 22.96
CA PHE A 656 -10.98 2.27 22.08
C PHE A 656 -9.80 2.90 22.82
N ASN A 657 -10.01 3.99 23.57
CA ASN A 657 -8.95 4.63 24.36
C ASN A 657 -8.34 3.69 25.42
N ASN A 658 -9.12 2.72 25.92
CA ASN A 658 -8.67 1.72 26.86
C ASN A 658 -8.01 0.49 26.21
N ASN A 659 -7.87 0.46 24.88
CA ASN A 659 -7.46 -0.70 24.06
C ASN A 659 -8.40 -1.91 24.19
N GLU A 660 -9.66 -1.69 24.58
CA GLU A 660 -10.70 -2.73 24.69
C GLU A 660 -11.48 -2.92 23.39
N LEU A 661 -11.31 -2.01 22.43
CA LEU A 661 -11.70 -2.16 21.03
C LEU A 661 -10.50 -1.93 20.11
N ILE A 662 -10.45 -2.68 19.01
CA ILE A 662 -9.49 -2.45 17.92
C ILE A 662 -10.08 -1.51 16.86
N VAL A 663 -9.24 -0.91 16.02
CA VAL A 663 -9.68 0.03 14.96
C VAL A 663 -10.76 -0.57 14.06
N ALA A 664 -10.64 -1.86 13.69
CA ALA A 664 -11.65 -2.53 12.87
C ALA A 664 -13.04 -2.57 13.52
N GLU A 665 -13.12 -2.76 14.84
CA GLU A 665 -14.39 -2.78 15.59
C GLU A 665 -14.98 -1.37 15.72
N VAL A 666 -14.14 -0.35 15.83
CA VAL A 666 -14.56 1.06 15.77
C VAL A 666 -15.17 1.36 14.41
N LEU A 667 -14.58 0.87 13.31
CA LEU A 667 -15.13 1.05 11.95
C LEU A 667 -16.48 0.35 11.78
N GLN A 668 -16.66 -0.86 12.33
CA GLN A 668 -17.96 -1.53 12.34
C GLN A 668 -19.02 -0.75 13.14
N SER A 669 -18.62 -0.17 14.27
CA SER A 669 -19.48 0.69 15.11
C SER A 669 -19.91 1.94 14.35
N ALA A 670 -18.98 2.54 13.59
CA ALA A 670 -19.28 3.65 12.69
C ALA A 670 -20.24 3.24 11.56
N GLU A 671 -20.11 2.03 11.00
CA GLU A 671 -21.03 1.50 9.98
C GLU A 671 -22.45 1.27 10.51
N ALA A 672 -22.59 0.79 11.74
CA ALA A 672 -23.89 0.68 12.42
C ALA A 672 -24.50 2.07 12.66
N MET A 673 -23.68 3.04 13.11
CA MET A 673 -24.10 4.43 13.30
C MET A 673 -24.58 5.05 11.97
N LYS A 674 -23.83 4.83 10.88
CA LYS A 674 -24.20 5.28 9.54
C LYS A 674 -25.53 4.69 9.08
N ALA A 675 -25.75 3.40 9.30
CA ALA A 675 -27.03 2.74 8.98
C ALA A 675 -28.19 3.32 9.79
N ALA A 676 -27.99 3.62 11.09
CA ALA A 676 -28.99 4.26 11.92
C ALA A 676 -29.36 5.65 11.42
N VAL A 677 -28.36 6.49 11.11
CA VAL A 677 -28.57 7.85 10.60
C VAL A 677 -29.29 7.83 9.25
N ALA A 678 -28.86 6.97 8.33
CA ALA A 678 -29.49 6.83 7.01
C ALA A 678 -30.96 6.38 7.10
N PHE A 679 -31.30 5.55 8.09
CA PHE A 679 -32.69 5.16 8.35
C PHE A 679 -33.52 6.31 8.93
N LEU A 680 -32.94 7.12 9.81
CA LEU A 680 -33.64 8.22 10.49
C LEU A 680 -33.83 9.47 9.61
N GLU A 681 -32.96 9.65 8.61
CA GLU A 681 -32.93 10.80 7.70
C GLU A 681 -34.28 11.10 7.00
N PRO A 682 -35.01 10.13 6.40
CA PRO A 682 -36.28 10.39 5.71
C PRO A 682 -37.40 10.92 6.61
N PHE A 683 -37.27 10.72 7.92
CA PHE A 683 -38.29 11.09 8.91
C PHE A 683 -38.03 12.46 9.55
N MET A 684 -36.98 13.17 9.13
CA MET A 684 -36.69 14.51 9.61
C MET A 684 -37.59 15.54 8.88
N GLU A 685 -38.16 16.48 9.64
CA GLU A 685 -38.97 17.56 9.08
C GLU A 685 -38.13 18.46 8.15
N LYS A 686 -38.55 18.57 6.88
CA LYS A 686 -38.00 19.56 5.95
C LYS A 686 -38.70 20.89 6.19
N SER A 687 -37.97 21.94 6.59
CA SER A 687 -38.56 23.27 6.58
C SER A 687 -38.69 23.77 5.13
N GLU A 688 -39.92 24.00 4.68
CA GLU A 688 -40.17 24.71 3.42
C GLU A 688 -39.76 26.17 3.59
N SER A 689 -38.52 26.49 3.25
CA SER A 689 -38.05 27.87 3.17
C SER A 689 -37.27 28.10 1.88
N SER A 690 -37.39 29.32 1.35
CA SER A 690 -36.61 29.82 0.22
C SER A 690 -35.11 29.64 0.46
N SER A 691 -34.36 29.19 -0.55
CA SER A 691 -32.92 28.93 -0.50
C SER A 691 -32.15 30.04 0.24
N ARG A 692 -31.55 29.72 1.39
CA ARG A 692 -30.74 30.61 2.24
C ARG A 692 -29.28 30.76 1.80
N GLY A 693 -28.89 30.05 0.74
CA GLY A 693 -27.51 29.98 0.22
C GLY A 693 -27.16 28.56 -0.23
N LYS A 694 -26.03 28.41 -0.92
CA LYS A 694 -25.50 27.13 -1.42
C LYS A 694 -24.20 26.78 -0.71
N ILE A 695 -24.06 25.52 -0.26
CA ILE A 695 -22.87 25.06 0.46
C ILE A 695 -22.33 23.80 -0.23
N VAL A 696 -21.02 23.77 -0.46
CA VAL A 696 -20.33 22.53 -0.86
C VAL A 696 -19.82 21.82 0.39
N LEU A 697 -20.10 20.52 0.53
CA LEU A 697 -19.60 19.69 1.63
C LEU A 697 -18.76 18.53 1.10
N ALA A 698 -17.65 18.25 1.75
CA ALA A 698 -16.78 17.12 1.41
C ALA A 698 -16.02 16.59 2.63
N THR A 699 -15.69 15.30 2.65
CA THR A 699 -14.60 14.83 3.51
C THR A 699 -13.28 14.99 2.78
N VAL A 700 -12.24 15.41 3.49
CA VAL A 700 -10.93 15.65 2.90
C VAL A 700 -10.29 14.35 2.41
N LYS A 701 -9.32 14.48 1.51
CA LYS A 701 -8.51 13.37 0.99
C LYS A 701 -8.05 12.43 2.12
N GLY A 702 -8.17 11.14 1.86
CA GLY A 702 -7.77 10.08 2.80
C GLY A 702 -8.79 9.82 3.92
N ASP A 703 -9.79 10.68 4.12
CA ASP A 703 -10.81 10.45 5.13
C ASP A 703 -12.06 9.78 4.57
N VAL A 704 -12.42 8.63 5.13
CA VAL A 704 -13.62 7.85 4.79
C VAL A 704 -14.83 8.22 5.63
N HIS A 705 -14.66 8.98 6.72
CA HIS A 705 -15.71 9.19 7.71
C HIS A 705 -16.63 10.32 7.29
N ASP A 706 -17.85 10.00 6.87
CA ASP A 706 -18.84 10.96 6.36
C ASP A 706 -20.03 11.21 7.28
N ILE A 707 -20.13 10.53 8.44
CA ILE A 707 -21.30 10.66 9.32
C ILE A 707 -21.52 12.10 9.76
N GLY A 708 -20.47 12.78 10.23
CA GLY A 708 -20.55 14.19 10.63
C GLY A 708 -20.94 15.10 9.46
N LYS A 709 -20.32 14.90 8.29
CA LYS A 709 -20.65 15.63 7.05
C LYS A 709 -22.11 15.45 6.65
N ASN A 710 -22.61 14.21 6.64
CA ASN A 710 -23.99 13.90 6.26
C ASN A 710 -24.98 14.48 7.26
N LEU A 711 -24.66 14.46 8.56
CA LEU A 711 -25.49 15.11 9.57
C LEU A 711 -25.56 16.63 9.35
N VAL A 712 -24.43 17.27 9.06
CA VAL A 712 -24.38 18.70 8.71
C VAL A 712 -25.15 18.99 7.42
N GLU A 713 -25.02 18.14 6.39
CA GLU A 713 -25.80 18.22 5.15
C GLU A 713 -27.30 18.19 5.43
N ILE A 714 -27.76 17.24 6.24
CA ILE A 714 -29.18 17.10 6.60
C ILE A 714 -29.65 18.33 7.37
N ILE A 715 -28.88 18.79 8.36
CA ILE A 715 -29.22 19.98 9.14
C ILE A 715 -29.32 21.22 8.24
N LEU A 716 -28.33 21.45 7.36
CA LEU A 716 -28.31 22.59 6.46
C LEU A 716 -29.45 22.53 5.44
N SER A 717 -29.67 21.37 4.82
CA SER A 717 -30.76 21.15 3.86
C SER A 717 -32.13 21.38 4.51
N ASN A 718 -32.34 20.85 5.73
CA ASN A 718 -33.57 21.06 6.49
C ASN A 718 -33.75 22.50 6.95
N ASN A 719 -32.70 23.33 6.96
CA ASN A 719 -32.74 24.75 7.29
C ASN A 719 -32.73 25.66 6.05
N GLY A 720 -33.00 25.11 4.87
CA GLY A 720 -33.20 25.88 3.63
C GLY A 720 -31.93 26.17 2.83
N TYR A 721 -30.78 25.54 3.12
CA TYR A 721 -29.58 25.67 2.27
C TYR A 721 -29.61 24.65 1.12
N GLN A 722 -29.07 25.02 -0.04
CA GLN A 722 -28.78 24.06 -1.11
C GLN A 722 -27.42 23.43 -0.87
N VAL A 723 -27.38 22.14 -0.55
CA VAL A 723 -26.12 21.44 -0.31
C VAL A 723 -25.67 20.67 -1.56
N VAL A 724 -24.42 20.88 -1.96
CA VAL A 724 -23.72 20.04 -2.94
C VAL A 724 -22.73 19.17 -2.18
N ASN A 725 -23.02 17.89 -2.09
CA ASN A 725 -22.20 16.94 -1.36
C ASN A 725 -21.27 16.19 -2.32
N LEU A 726 -19.96 16.41 -2.19
CA LEU A 726 -18.94 15.75 -3.02
C LEU A 726 -18.56 14.35 -2.50
N GLY A 727 -19.10 13.94 -1.36
CA GLY A 727 -18.86 12.61 -0.79
C GLY A 727 -17.58 12.54 0.03
N ILE A 728 -16.86 11.42 -0.10
CA ILE A 728 -15.71 11.07 0.74
C ILE A 728 -14.38 11.03 0.00
N LYS A 729 -13.27 11.18 0.74
CA LYS A 729 -11.89 11.17 0.23
C LYS A 729 -11.65 12.18 -0.88
N VAL A 730 -12.28 13.35 -0.81
CA VAL A 730 -12.30 14.32 -1.90
C VAL A 730 -10.97 15.09 -1.93
N PRO A 731 -10.19 15.01 -3.04
CA PRO A 731 -8.97 15.78 -3.19
C PRO A 731 -9.27 17.28 -3.38
N PRO A 732 -8.31 18.17 -3.06
CA PRO A 732 -8.48 19.62 -3.23
C PRO A 732 -8.89 20.03 -4.64
N ASP A 733 -8.39 19.36 -5.68
CA ASP A 733 -8.73 19.66 -7.08
C ASP A 733 -10.23 19.47 -7.39
N ASP A 734 -10.87 18.45 -6.81
CA ASP A 734 -12.30 18.22 -6.94
C ASP A 734 -13.11 19.33 -6.27
N LEU A 735 -12.65 19.79 -5.11
CA LEU A 735 -13.24 20.92 -4.41
C LEU A 735 -13.10 22.24 -5.19
N ILE A 736 -11.94 22.47 -5.81
CA ILE A 736 -11.69 23.64 -6.66
C ILE A 736 -12.61 23.60 -7.88
N ARG A 737 -12.75 22.44 -8.54
CA ARG A 737 -13.67 22.24 -9.66
C ARG A 737 -15.13 22.47 -9.24
N ALA A 738 -15.55 21.87 -8.12
CA ALA A 738 -16.90 22.05 -7.59
C ALA A 738 -17.20 23.50 -7.21
N TYR A 739 -16.21 24.24 -6.69
CA TYR A 739 -16.33 25.67 -6.44
C TYR A 739 -16.56 26.46 -7.74
N GLN A 740 -15.79 26.17 -8.78
CA GLN A 740 -15.93 26.83 -10.09
C GLN A 740 -17.27 26.52 -10.75
N GLU A 741 -17.72 25.27 -10.69
CA GLU A 741 -18.97 24.81 -11.30
C GLU A 741 -20.20 25.31 -10.54
N HIS A 742 -20.26 25.08 -9.23
CA HIS A 742 -21.47 25.30 -8.45
C HIS A 742 -21.55 26.69 -7.83
N LYS A 743 -20.43 27.40 -7.73
CA LYS A 743 -20.31 28.74 -7.11
C LYS A 743 -21.00 28.79 -5.74
N PRO A 744 -20.58 27.96 -4.76
CA PRO A 744 -21.17 27.95 -3.43
C PRO A 744 -20.87 29.23 -2.66
N ASP A 745 -21.67 29.52 -1.64
CA ASP A 745 -21.46 30.62 -0.68
C ASP A 745 -20.50 30.23 0.45
N ALA A 746 -20.32 28.93 0.72
CA ALA A 746 -19.37 28.40 1.70
C ALA A 746 -18.93 26.98 1.35
N ILE A 747 -17.76 26.56 1.84
CA ILE A 747 -17.24 25.19 1.71
C ILE A 747 -17.05 24.58 3.11
N GLY A 748 -17.76 23.49 3.40
CA GLY A 748 -17.57 22.72 4.62
C GLY A 748 -16.69 21.50 4.38
N LEU A 749 -15.56 21.45 5.10
CA LEU A 749 -14.66 20.30 5.09
C LEU A 749 -14.87 19.46 6.36
N SER A 750 -14.86 18.14 6.20
CA SER A 750 -14.94 17.17 7.31
C SER A 750 -13.65 16.35 7.39
N GLY A 751 -13.10 16.23 8.60
CA GLY A 751 -11.97 15.36 8.91
C GLY A 751 -12.07 14.87 10.36
N LEU A 752 -11.97 13.55 10.58
CA LEU A 752 -12.10 12.93 11.90
C LEU A 752 -10.75 12.71 12.59
N LEU A 753 -9.77 12.20 11.86
CA LEU A 753 -8.48 11.78 12.42
C LEU A 753 -7.47 12.93 12.45
N VAL A 754 -6.45 12.86 13.31
CA VAL A 754 -5.37 13.86 13.38
C VAL A 754 -4.71 14.07 12.01
N LYS A 755 -4.47 12.98 11.27
CA LYS A 755 -3.96 13.04 9.89
C LYS A 755 -4.97 13.71 8.93
N SER A 756 -6.27 13.45 9.07
CA SER A 756 -7.32 14.13 8.28
C SER A 756 -7.40 15.63 8.59
N ALA A 757 -7.21 16.04 9.85
CA ALA A 757 -7.18 17.46 10.20
C ALA A 757 -6.01 18.19 9.51
N GLN A 758 -4.86 17.54 9.35
CA GLN A 758 -3.77 18.09 8.53
C GLN A 758 -4.18 18.22 7.06
N GLN A 759 -4.95 17.27 6.51
CA GLN A 759 -5.48 17.37 5.16
C GLN A 759 -6.45 18.55 4.98
N MET A 760 -7.20 18.94 6.02
CA MET A 760 -8.00 20.17 5.98
C MET A 760 -7.12 21.42 5.83
N VAL A 761 -5.98 21.49 6.52
CA VAL A 761 -5.02 22.60 6.39
C VAL A 761 -4.44 22.64 4.97
N ILE A 762 -4.04 21.48 4.44
CA ILE A 762 -3.53 21.35 3.07
C ILE A 762 -4.58 21.82 2.06
N THR A 763 -5.82 21.30 2.18
CA THR A 763 -6.95 21.66 1.31
C THR A 763 -7.23 23.16 1.36
N ALA A 764 -7.23 23.77 2.56
CA ALA A 764 -7.43 25.21 2.70
C ALA A 764 -6.31 26.02 2.03
N GLY A 765 -5.06 25.54 2.07
CA GLY A 765 -3.94 26.11 1.34
C GLY A 765 -4.16 26.05 -0.18
N ASP A 766 -4.53 24.88 -0.70
CA ASP A 766 -4.77 24.68 -2.13
C ASP A 766 -5.96 25.52 -2.64
N LEU A 767 -7.05 25.60 -1.87
CA LEU A 767 -8.19 26.46 -2.18
C LEU A 767 -7.76 27.94 -2.25
N LYS A 768 -6.93 28.38 -1.30
CA LYS A 768 -6.40 29.75 -1.28
C LYS A 768 -5.52 30.03 -2.51
N ASP A 769 -4.63 29.10 -2.85
CA ASP A 769 -3.74 29.22 -4.00
C ASP A 769 -4.51 29.21 -5.32
N ALA A 770 -5.63 28.47 -5.39
CA ALA A 770 -6.59 28.49 -6.49
C ALA A 770 -7.51 29.74 -6.50
N GLY A 771 -7.37 30.64 -5.53
CA GLY A 771 -8.14 31.89 -5.47
C GLY A 771 -9.58 31.75 -4.97
N VAL A 772 -9.91 30.65 -4.29
CA VAL A 772 -11.20 30.46 -3.61
C VAL A 772 -11.28 31.42 -2.41
N ARG A 773 -12.37 32.20 -2.34
CA ARG A 773 -12.54 33.27 -1.32
C ARG A 773 -13.74 33.08 -0.40
N VAL A 774 -14.52 32.03 -0.64
CA VAL A 774 -15.70 31.74 0.18
C VAL A 774 -15.25 31.14 1.51
N PRO A 775 -15.99 31.43 2.60
CA PRO A 775 -15.70 30.93 3.94
C PRO A 775 -15.73 29.40 4.05
#